data_AF-A0A838IQ62-F1
#
_entry.id   AF-A0A838IQ62-F1
#
_cell.length_a   1.000
_cell.length_b   1.000
_cell.length_c   1.000
_cell.angle_alpha   90.00
_cell.angle_beta   90.00
_cell.angle_gamma   90.00
#
_symmetry.space_group_name_H-M   'P 1'
#
loop_
_entity.id
_entity.type
_entity.pdbx_description
1 polymer ?
#
loop_
_entity_poly.entity_id
_entity_poly.type
_entity_poly.pdbx_seq_one_letter_code
_entity_poly.pdbx_strand_id
1 'polypeptide(L)'
;MFNPERYGIVFAVYAALLLAAAPSFAQDGAPSAVEASAEELKTLGLLTRQLRSDLRDMERANVTSRPHTVEEALKLVAGAKTPANIYRWVRDTIDFEPYNGALRGPSGALVAGSANSIDQALLLSAMLREAGFKTRFVSGTVHANDAVDVLRRFAGSATLIAPGDEALAATLRADDVSDSTRYTQLVHTHVWVEVEEDGQFRAADPVLSPLFGMTPAVADQRSETLPEDFATSMEIQLVSHLTDGQESVVLTVSGPLSLYAYRAISLGFVPDAARKNALRPVITLDGQSTQGQIIPREPLERLELRYVMKIGRRESRWTQTLYRRNEGVDIFAFDQQHFAIGVIPGWTANDQVAKVGSRGVSDALGRLDGWLERQRKGERVGDDLHKSVHATLSDLSALLPFAFLRNLDRLTFELADTMGVRPILQSPRVVTTAILRQGDTFHVSIDMQGDVLEAMPMRGIAPVAATGFLTLYGRIKNQLEGAFLETTTTRNPITVDALFRQAQRSKIRFATLHSSSIDVLEGFDLDATTKAELREQVMRRGQILLIPTQKVVINDVPHYGWWALQPLTGILRGNTHDALLSLRASNLEATRRASSPSIFEGTARLTAQQLSAITLSLDQASQYRTIPCQARTDIQTISRALCATKGAIKLPTLAECLKEGADTGDGLLSFTAPTCQSQVEPTRCGAVVANAFLEGKIAVGAPAAEGVEQHVVGYCR
;
A
#
# COMPACT_ATOMS: atom_id res chain seq x y z
N MET A 1 23.55 48.42 27.30
CA MET A 1 24.50 48.22 28.42
C MET A 1 23.99 47.05 29.24
N PHE A 2 24.41 45.83 28.93
CA PHE A 2 24.58 44.68 29.82
C PHE A 2 25.22 43.55 29.02
N ASN A 3 26.20 42.91 29.65
CA ASN A 3 27.39 42.30 29.06
C ASN A 3 27.20 40.78 28.83
N PRO A 4 27.62 40.21 27.68
CA PRO A 4 27.46 38.79 27.37
C PRO A 4 28.78 38.03 27.56
N GLU A 5 28.93 37.32 28.68
CA GLU A 5 29.95 36.26 28.80
C GLU A 5 29.36 35.09 29.58
N ARG A 6 28.80 34.13 28.84
CA ARG A 6 28.85 32.68 29.11
C ARG A 6 28.11 31.96 27.97
N TYR A 7 28.80 30.97 27.40
CA TYR A 7 28.42 30.08 26.29
C TYR A 7 28.74 30.60 24.88
N GLY A 8 29.80 30.04 24.29
CA GLY A 8 30.11 30.24 22.87
C GLY A 8 31.49 29.79 22.38
N ILE A 9 32.21 28.89 23.07
CA ILE A 9 33.41 28.24 22.52
C ILE A 9 33.00 26.91 21.90
N VAL A 10 32.44 26.97 20.69
CA VAL A 10 32.36 25.83 19.75
C VAL A 10 32.47 26.40 18.34
N PHE A 11 33.65 26.88 17.95
CA PHE A 11 34.07 26.99 16.55
C PHE A 11 35.57 27.31 16.52
N ALA A 12 36.31 26.63 15.63
CA ALA A 12 37.73 26.80 15.34
C ALA A 12 38.75 26.02 16.21
N VAL A 13 38.77 24.68 16.09
CA VAL A 13 40.02 23.91 15.85
C VAL A 13 39.65 22.64 15.05
N TYR A 14 39.58 22.74 13.73
CA TYR A 14 39.66 21.57 12.82
C TYR A 14 40.38 22.00 11.55
N ALA A 15 41.68 22.22 11.69
CA ALA A 15 42.63 22.26 10.58
C ALA A 15 43.91 21.56 11.05
N ALA A 16 44.33 20.57 10.26
CA ALA A 16 45.56 19.79 10.36
C ALA A 16 45.68 18.78 11.51
N LEU A 17 45.35 17.50 11.21
CA LEU A 17 46.22 16.32 11.37
C LEU A 17 45.39 15.04 11.18
N LEU A 18 45.33 14.54 9.94
CA LEU A 18 44.92 13.17 9.62
C LEU A 18 45.95 12.57 8.66
N LEU A 19 47.03 12.03 9.23
CA LEU A 19 47.85 10.98 8.64
C LEU A 19 47.93 9.88 9.70
N ALA A 20 46.88 9.07 9.78
CA ALA A 20 46.90 7.80 10.49
C ALA A 20 46.70 6.70 9.44
N ALA A 21 47.73 5.86 9.31
CA ALA A 21 47.84 4.80 8.34
C ALA A 21 46.66 3.81 8.42
N ALA A 22 46.09 3.48 7.26
CA ALA A 22 45.19 2.34 7.10
C ALA A 22 45.93 1.04 7.47
N PRO A 23 45.30 0.10 8.19
CA PRO A 23 45.88 -1.23 8.35
C PRO A 23 45.88 -1.92 6.97
N SER A 24 47.07 -2.27 6.51
CA SER A 24 47.29 -3.07 5.31
C SER A 24 46.79 -4.49 5.57
N PHE A 25 45.68 -4.87 4.96
CA PHE A 25 45.31 -6.27 4.83
C PHE A 25 46.27 -6.91 3.82
N ALA A 26 47.27 -7.63 4.32
CA ALA A 26 47.93 -8.66 3.55
C ALA A 26 46.98 -9.88 3.51
N GLN A 27 46.36 -10.12 2.36
CA GLN A 27 45.77 -11.42 2.01
C GLN A 27 46.19 -11.80 0.59
N ASP A 28 46.48 -13.09 0.49
CA ASP A 28 46.97 -13.84 -0.65
C ASP A 28 46.15 -13.66 -1.93
N GLY A 29 46.86 -13.67 -3.06
CA GLY A 29 46.30 -13.88 -4.41
C GLY A 29 45.37 -12.78 -4.92
N ALA A 30 45.89 -11.91 -5.79
CA ALA A 30 45.05 -11.05 -6.61
C ALA A 30 43.96 -11.90 -7.31
N PRO A 31 42.66 -11.57 -7.19
CA PRO A 31 41.62 -12.28 -7.92
C PRO A 31 41.91 -12.20 -9.42
N SER A 32 41.95 -13.36 -10.08
CA SER A 32 42.16 -13.44 -11.53
C SER A 32 41.04 -12.68 -12.25
N ALA A 33 41.39 -11.65 -13.02
CA ALA A 33 40.44 -10.91 -13.83
C ALA A 33 39.73 -11.85 -14.82
N VAL A 34 38.41 -12.02 -14.66
CA VAL A 34 37.56 -12.73 -15.62
C VAL A 34 36.99 -11.67 -16.57
N GLU A 35 37.34 -11.75 -17.87
CA GLU A 35 36.65 -10.97 -18.92
C GLU A 35 35.21 -11.45 -19.06
N ALA A 36 34.26 -10.53 -19.31
CA ALA A 36 32.87 -10.90 -19.56
C ALA A 36 32.77 -11.80 -20.80
N SER A 37 32.05 -12.91 -20.69
CA SER A 37 31.85 -13.85 -21.80
C SER A 37 30.99 -13.24 -22.91
N ALA A 38 31.09 -13.80 -24.13
CA ALA A 38 30.31 -13.35 -25.27
C ALA A 38 28.78 -13.42 -25.03
N GLU A 39 28.32 -14.42 -24.25
CA GLU A 39 26.90 -14.56 -23.93
C GLU A 39 26.44 -13.53 -22.87
N GLU A 40 27.29 -13.20 -21.89
CA GLU A 40 27.01 -12.12 -20.93
C GLU A 40 26.91 -10.77 -21.64
N LEU A 41 27.80 -10.49 -22.60
CA LEU A 41 27.75 -9.28 -23.43
C LEU A 41 26.48 -9.21 -24.29
N LYS A 42 26.06 -10.33 -24.87
CA LYS A 42 24.82 -10.42 -25.66
C LYS A 42 23.58 -10.19 -24.78
N THR A 43 23.54 -10.81 -23.61
CA THR A 43 22.46 -10.65 -22.62
C THR A 43 22.37 -9.22 -22.13
N LEU A 44 23.51 -8.60 -21.82
CA LEU A 44 23.59 -7.19 -21.44
C LEU A 44 23.09 -6.29 -22.58
N GLY A 45 23.50 -6.53 -23.82
CA GLY A 45 23.05 -5.78 -24.98
C GLY A 45 21.53 -5.89 -25.25
N LEU A 46 20.89 -7.00 -24.87
CA LEU A 46 19.43 -7.14 -24.88
C LEU A 46 18.79 -6.33 -23.75
N LEU A 47 19.28 -6.46 -22.53
CA LEU A 47 18.78 -5.73 -21.36
C LEU A 47 18.87 -4.21 -21.54
N THR A 48 20.01 -3.68 -21.99
CA THR A 48 20.18 -2.25 -22.25
C THR A 48 19.26 -1.74 -23.35
N ARG A 49 18.99 -2.54 -24.40
CA ARG A 49 18.01 -2.18 -25.44
C ARG A 49 16.59 -2.12 -24.88
N GLN A 50 16.23 -3.07 -24.02
CA GLN A 50 14.93 -3.10 -23.36
C GLN A 50 14.76 -1.87 -22.44
N LEU A 51 15.72 -1.62 -21.55
CA LEU A 51 15.74 -0.43 -20.67
C LEU A 51 15.58 0.88 -21.45
N ARG A 52 16.26 1.04 -22.60
CA ARG A 52 16.08 2.23 -23.45
C ARG A 52 14.69 2.33 -24.06
N SER A 53 14.04 1.20 -24.36
CA SER A 53 12.66 1.20 -24.85
C SER A 53 11.69 1.58 -23.76
N ASP A 54 11.79 0.94 -22.60
CA ASP A 54 10.92 1.23 -21.46
C ASP A 54 11.09 2.66 -20.97
N LEU A 55 12.32 3.20 -20.96
CA LEU A 55 12.54 4.61 -20.63
C LEU A 55 11.74 5.55 -21.53
N ARG A 56 11.71 5.29 -22.85
CA ARG A 56 10.92 6.11 -23.78
C ARG A 56 9.42 6.00 -23.52
N ASP A 57 8.94 4.80 -23.19
CA ASP A 57 7.51 4.59 -22.91
C ASP A 57 7.11 5.24 -21.58
N MET A 58 7.97 5.19 -20.56
CA MET A 58 7.82 5.94 -19.30
C MET A 58 7.83 7.45 -19.54
N GLU A 59 8.79 7.96 -20.31
CA GLU A 59 8.87 9.39 -20.64
C GLU A 59 7.60 9.87 -21.35
N ARG A 60 7.07 9.10 -22.31
CA ARG A 60 5.80 9.39 -22.97
C ARG A 60 4.62 9.43 -21.99
N ALA A 61 4.53 8.45 -21.09
CA ALA A 61 3.49 8.43 -20.06
C ALA A 61 3.59 9.64 -19.11
N ASN A 62 4.81 10.08 -18.79
CA ASN A 62 5.09 11.22 -17.94
C ASN A 62 4.66 12.58 -18.56
N VAL A 63 4.63 12.72 -19.89
CA VAL A 63 4.22 14.01 -20.54
C VAL A 63 2.74 14.36 -20.29
N THR A 64 1.92 13.40 -19.83
CA THR A 64 0.47 13.59 -19.60
C THR A 64 0.10 14.03 -18.18
N SER A 65 1.05 14.51 -17.38
CA SER A 65 0.98 14.46 -15.91
C SER A 65 0.31 15.64 -15.21
N ARG A 66 -0.30 15.33 -14.06
CA ARG A 66 -0.56 16.29 -12.98
C ARG A 66 0.80 16.81 -12.45
N PRO A 67 0.85 18.02 -11.86
CA PRO A 67 2.06 18.45 -11.14
C PRO A 67 2.33 17.51 -9.95
N HIS A 68 3.59 17.33 -9.55
CA HIS A 68 3.96 16.58 -8.33
C HIS A 68 4.67 17.48 -7.30
N THR A 69 5.07 18.68 -7.72
CA THR A 69 5.67 19.70 -6.85
C THR A 69 4.84 20.99 -6.83
N VAL A 70 5.01 21.77 -5.77
CA VAL A 70 4.39 23.10 -5.64
C VAL A 70 4.82 24.03 -6.78
N GLU A 71 6.08 23.96 -7.20
CA GLU A 71 6.61 24.75 -8.32
C GLU A 71 5.94 24.37 -9.65
N GLU A 72 5.80 23.07 -9.94
CA GLU A 72 5.09 22.57 -11.12
C GLU A 72 3.62 23.02 -11.09
N ALA A 73 2.95 22.92 -9.93
CA ALA A 73 1.56 23.33 -9.75
C ALA A 73 1.38 24.84 -9.99
N LEU A 74 2.28 25.67 -9.45
CA LEU A 74 2.24 27.11 -9.67
C LEU A 74 2.37 27.49 -11.13
N LYS A 75 3.19 26.78 -11.93
CA LYS A 75 3.31 27.02 -13.37
C LYS A 75 1.97 26.81 -14.10
N LEU A 76 1.13 25.90 -13.61
CA LEU A 76 -0.19 25.59 -14.19
C LEU A 76 -1.31 26.55 -13.79
N VAL A 77 -1.11 27.41 -12.78
CA VAL A 77 -2.10 28.44 -12.40
C VAL A 77 -2.29 29.42 -13.56
N ALA A 78 -3.51 29.55 -14.08
CA ALA A 78 -3.80 30.47 -15.17
C ALA A 78 -3.66 31.95 -14.74
N GLY A 79 -2.94 32.74 -15.56
CA GLY A 79 -2.75 34.17 -15.35
C GLY A 79 -1.78 34.51 -14.21
N ALA A 80 -1.97 35.70 -13.62
CA ALA A 80 -1.16 36.17 -12.50
C ALA A 80 -1.34 35.26 -11.26
N LYS A 81 -0.26 35.02 -10.52
CA LYS A 81 -0.24 34.16 -9.33
C LYS A 81 -0.82 34.90 -8.11
N THR A 82 -2.05 35.39 -8.23
CA THR A 82 -2.78 36.05 -7.13
C THR A 82 -3.36 35.00 -6.17
N PRO A 83 -3.68 35.37 -4.91
CA PRO A 83 -4.25 34.43 -3.95
C PRO A 83 -5.54 33.78 -4.45
N ALA A 84 -6.43 34.55 -5.08
CA ALA A 84 -7.67 34.05 -5.67
C ALA A 84 -7.45 33.05 -6.82
N ASN A 85 -6.44 33.26 -7.67
CA ASN A 85 -6.15 32.35 -8.79
C ASN A 85 -5.51 31.05 -8.31
N ILE A 86 -4.62 31.12 -7.31
CA ILE A 86 -4.02 29.93 -6.67
C ILE A 86 -5.10 29.13 -5.93
N TYR A 87 -5.95 29.81 -5.15
CA TYR A 87 -7.10 29.21 -4.47
C TYR A 87 -8.02 28.47 -5.46
N ARG A 88 -8.40 29.14 -6.55
CA ARG A 88 -9.25 28.53 -7.59
C ARG A 88 -8.60 27.29 -8.19
N TRP A 89 -7.28 27.34 -8.45
CA TRP A 89 -6.57 26.19 -8.99
C TRP A 89 -6.62 24.99 -8.03
N VAL A 90 -6.37 25.19 -6.73
CA VAL A 90 -6.46 24.09 -5.74
C VAL A 90 -7.89 23.53 -5.69
N ARG A 91 -8.89 24.41 -5.55
CA ARG A 91 -10.32 24.04 -5.50
C ARG A 91 -10.77 23.22 -6.72
N ASP A 92 -10.28 23.58 -7.91
CA ASP A 92 -10.75 22.99 -9.17
C ASP A 92 -9.92 21.77 -9.61
N THR A 93 -8.73 21.57 -9.04
CA THR A 93 -7.79 20.50 -9.48
C THR A 93 -7.63 19.39 -8.46
N ILE A 94 -7.96 19.64 -7.18
CA ILE A 94 -7.76 18.68 -6.09
C ILE A 94 -9.13 18.30 -5.53
N ASP A 95 -9.54 17.06 -5.81
CA ASP A 95 -10.82 16.54 -5.34
C ASP A 95 -10.82 16.40 -3.81
N PHE A 96 -11.98 16.61 -3.18
CA PHE A 96 -12.12 16.37 -1.75
C PHE A 96 -12.25 14.86 -1.46
N GLU A 97 -11.55 14.38 -0.43
CA GLU A 97 -11.71 13.02 0.10
C GLU A 97 -11.75 13.05 1.64
N PRO A 98 -12.77 12.46 2.31
CA PRO A 98 -12.97 12.60 3.75
C PRO A 98 -12.13 11.59 4.55
N TYR A 99 -10.88 11.93 4.88
CA TYR A 99 -10.03 11.14 5.79
C TYR A 99 -9.46 12.02 6.93
N ASN A 100 -8.95 11.39 7.98
CA ASN A 100 -8.42 12.09 9.15
C ASN A 100 -6.91 12.37 9.06
N GLY A 101 -6.50 13.54 9.58
CA GLY A 101 -5.09 13.93 9.71
C GLY A 101 -4.44 14.42 8.41
N ALA A 102 -3.23 14.97 8.54
CA ALA A 102 -2.40 15.36 7.39
C ALA A 102 -1.65 14.14 6.84
N LEU A 103 -2.26 13.40 5.92
CA LEU A 103 -1.67 12.16 5.40
C LEU A 103 -0.84 12.38 4.14
N ARG A 104 -1.40 13.14 3.20
CA ARG A 104 -0.84 13.29 1.85
C ARG A 104 0.16 14.43 1.77
N GLY A 105 -0.03 15.49 2.55
CA GLY A 105 0.69 16.74 2.42
C GLY A 105 0.56 17.35 1.02
N PRO A 106 1.35 18.41 0.71
CA PRO A 106 1.29 19.06 -0.60
C PRO A 106 1.59 18.12 -1.77
N SER A 107 2.72 17.41 -1.74
CA SER A 107 3.12 16.51 -2.84
C SER A 107 2.16 15.35 -3.02
N GLY A 108 1.66 14.75 -1.93
CA GLY A 108 0.73 13.64 -2.03
C GLY A 108 -0.65 14.05 -2.52
N ALA A 109 -1.12 15.25 -2.17
CA ALA A 109 -2.35 15.82 -2.70
C ALA A 109 -2.26 16.02 -4.21
N LEU A 110 -1.12 16.54 -4.69
CA LEU A 110 -0.84 16.73 -6.11
C LEU A 110 -0.77 15.39 -6.88
N VAL A 111 -0.05 14.39 -6.33
CA VAL A 111 0.06 13.04 -6.92
C VAL A 111 -1.31 12.34 -6.98
N ALA A 112 -2.04 12.30 -5.86
CA ALA A 112 -3.35 11.66 -5.81
C ALA A 112 -4.43 12.45 -6.57
N GLY A 113 -4.23 13.75 -6.79
CA GLY A 113 -5.22 14.71 -7.26
C GLY A 113 -6.46 14.80 -6.36
N SER A 114 -6.33 14.38 -5.11
CA SER A 114 -7.38 14.40 -4.11
C SER A 114 -6.79 14.53 -2.72
N ALA A 115 -7.52 15.16 -1.79
CA ALA A 115 -7.08 15.39 -0.42
C ALA A 115 -8.25 15.78 0.50
N ASN A 116 -8.10 15.58 1.81
CA ASN A 116 -8.99 16.14 2.81
C ASN A 116 -8.75 17.66 2.98
N SER A 117 -9.54 18.31 3.82
CA SER A 117 -9.41 19.76 4.05
C SER A 117 -8.05 20.16 4.60
N ILE A 118 -7.45 19.34 5.47
CA ILE A 118 -6.13 19.58 6.06
C ILE A 118 -5.04 19.58 4.98
N ASP A 119 -5.00 18.55 4.14
CA ASP A 119 -3.98 18.42 3.09
C ASP A 119 -4.20 19.42 1.95
N GLN A 120 -5.46 19.77 1.63
CA GLN A 120 -5.74 20.88 0.71
C GLN A 120 -5.28 22.23 1.28
N ALA A 121 -5.47 22.47 2.58
CA ALA A 121 -4.97 23.67 3.25
C ALA A 121 -3.43 23.70 3.27
N LEU A 122 -2.76 22.56 3.51
CA LEU A 122 -1.30 22.46 3.44
C LEU A 122 -0.78 22.77 2.03
N LEU A 123 -1.40 22.20 0.99
CA LEU A 123 -1.04 22.49 -0.40
C LEU A 123 -1.25 23.96 -0.75
N LEU A 124 -2.42 24.50 -0.41
CA LEU A 124 -2.77 25.89 -0.68
C LEU A 124 -1.82 26.86 0.04
N SER A 125 -1.53 26.62 1.31
CA SER A 125 -0.56 27.40 2.09
C SER A 125 0.83 27.36 1.46
N ALA A 126 1.29 26.17 1.02
CA ALA A 126 2.59 26.01 0.37
C ALA A 126 2.67 26.77 -0.96
N MET A 127 1.64 26.67 -1.82
CA MET A 127 1.58 27.41 -3.09
C MET A 127 1.53 28.93 -2.88
N LEU A 128 0.74 29.41 -1.91
CA LEU A 128 0.64 30.83 -1.59
C LEU A 128 1.97 31.38 -1.03
N ARG A 129 2.64 30.64 -0.14
CA ARG A 129 3.94 31.04 0.41
C ARG A 129 5.03 31.06 -0.66
N GLU A 130 5.06 30.06 -1.55
CA GLU A 130 5.97 30.04 -2.69
C GLU A 130 5.72 31.20 -3.67
N ALA A 131 4.47 31.68 -3.77
CA ALA A 131 4.11 32.88 -4.52
C ALA A 131 4.34 34.20 -3.74
N GLY A 132 4.89 34.15 -2.52
CA GLY A 132 5.27 35.32 -1.72
C GLY A 132 4.20 35.85 -0.76
N PHE A 133 3.08 35.15 -0.59
CA PHE A 133 2.01 35.57 0.33
C PHE A 133 2.19 35.00 1.74
N LYS A 134 1.84 35.80 2.74
CA LYS A 134 1.75 35.34 4.13
C LYS A 134 0.45 34.57 4.34
N THR A 135 0.55 33.42 4.99
CA THR A 135 -0.60 32.56 5.29
C THR A 135 -0.54 32.02 6.71
N ARG A 136 -1.72 31.85 7.30
CA ARG A 136 -1.92 31.14 8.57
C ARG A 136 -3.02 30.09 8.43
N PHE A 137 -2.92 29.00 9.18
CA PHE A 137 -3.95 27.99 9.28
C PHE A 137 -5.03 28.43 10.26
N VAL A 138 -6.25 28.02 9.97
CA VAL A 138 -7.39 28.13 10.87
C VAL A 138 -8.01 26.76 11.03
N SER A 139 -8.22 26.33 12.27
CA SER A 139 -8.98 25.13 12.60
C SER A 139 -10.29 25.51 13.26
N GLY A 140 -11.32 24.73 12.99
CA GLY A 140 -12.68 25.04 13.43
C GLY A 140 -13.64 23.88 13.22
N THR A 141 -14.92 24.22 13.26
CA THR A 141 -16.01 23.25 13.12
C THR A 141 -16.95 23.60 11.97
N VAL A 142 -17.56 22.57 11.41
CA VAL A 142 -18.52 22.67 10.31
C VAL A 142 -19.91 22.31 10.84
N HIS A 143 -20.92 23.09 10.50
CA HIS A 143 -22.30 22.75 10.85
C HIS A 143 -22.74 21.46 10.15
N ALA A 144 -23.60 20.68 10.80
CA ALA A 144 -24.01 19.37 10.31
C ALA A 144 -24.55 19.41 8.86
N ASN A 145 -25.34 20.41 8.50
CA ASN A 145 -25.89 20.55 7.15
C ASN A 145 -24.79 20.77 6.11
N ASP A 146 -23.81 21.63 6.39
CA ASP A 146 -22.68 21.88 5.47
C ASP A 146 -21.80 20.64 5.33
N ALA A 147 -21.59 19.89 6.41
CA ALA A 147 -20.85 18.62 6.38
C ALA A 147 -21.56 17.59 5.50
N VAL A 148 -22.89 17.46 5.63
CA VAL A 148 -23.70 16.60 4.76
C VAL A 148 -23.59 17.04 3.31
N ASP A 149 -23.64 18.33 3.01
CA ASP A 149 -23.56 18.84 1.63
C ASP A 149 -22.18 18.59 0.99
N VAL A 150 -21.09 18.68 1.76
CA VAL A 150 -19.75 18.24 1.31
C VAL A 150 -19.77 16.75 0.98
N LEU A 151 -20.31 15.93 1.89
CA LEU A 151 -20.34 14.47 1.71
C LEU A 151 -21.23 14.04 0.55
N ARG A 152 -22.33 14.75 0.28
CA ARG A 152 -23.18 14.52 -0.90
C ARG A 152 -22.45 14.87 -2.20
N ARG A 153 -21.66 15.95 -2.22
CA ARG A 153 -20.81 16.31 -3.37
C ARG A 153 -19.73 15.25 -3.61
N PHE A 154 -19.09 14.76 -2.55
CA PHE A 154 -18.10 13.68 -2.62
C PHE A 154 -18.71 12.36 -3.13
N ALA A 155 -19.79 11.90 -2.48
CA ALA A 155 -20.46 10.66 -2.85
C ALA A 155 -21.00 10.73 -4.28
N GLY A 156 -21.58 11.87 -4.66
CA GLY A 156 -22.36 11.99 -5.89
C GLY A 156 -23.70 11.25 -5.78
N SER A 157 -24.38 11.11 -6.92
CA SER A 157 -25.67 10.43 -7.00
C SER A 157 -25.73 9.52 -8.21
N ALA A 158 -26.40 8.38 -8.04
CA ALA A 158 -26.62 7.37 -9.05
C ALA A 158 -28.01 6.78 -8.90
N THR A 159 -28.54 6.18 -9.97
CA THR A 159 -29.77 5.39 -9.87
C THR A 159 -29.42 3.92 -9.98
N LEU A 160 -29.81 3.12 -9.00
CA LEU A 160 -29.73 1.68 -9.13
C LEU A 160 -30.83 1.20 -10.09
N ILE A 161 -30.46 0.47 -11.12
CA ILE A 161 -31.39 -0.13 -12.09
C ILE A 161 -31.25 -1.66 -12.09
N ALA A 162 -32.32 -2.36 -12.46
CA ALA A 162 -32.36 -3.81 -12.65
C ALA A 162 -32.78 -4.14 -14.09
N PRO A 163 -31.83 -4.18 -15.04
CA PRO A 163 -32.15 -4.38 -16.45
C PRO A 163 -32.86 -5.71 -16.68
N GLY A 164 -34.07 -5.68 -17.26
CA GLY A 164 -34.86 -6.88 -17.57
C GLY A 164 -35.54 -7.56 -16.37
N ASP A 165 -35.58 -6.93 -15.20
CA ASP A 165 -36.29 -7.43 -14.01
C ASP A 165 -37.13 -6.32 -13.37
N GLU A 166 -38.35 -6.12 -13.90
CA GLU A 166 -39.30 -5.09 -13.44
C GLU A 166 -39.71 -5.29 -11.97
N ALA A 167 -39.83 -6.55 -11.53
CA ALA A 167 -40.21 -6.88 -10.17
C ALA A 167 -39.11 -6.47 -9.17
N LEU A 168 -37.84 -6.70 -9.52
CA LEU A 168 -36.71 -6.23 -8.72
C LEU A 168 -36.60 -4.71 -8.76
N ALA A 169 -36.74 -4.09 -9.94
CA ALA A 169 -36.69 -2.64 -10.10
C ALA A 169 -37.68 -1.91 -9.19
N ALA A 170 -38.91 -2.43 -9.06
CA ALA A 170 -39.95 -1.88 -8.18
C ALA A 170 -39.61 -1.94 -6.68
N THR A 171 -38.61 -2.74 -6.28
CA THR A 171 -38.19 -2.87 -4.86
C THR A 171 -36.99 -2.00 -4.50
N LEU A 172 -36.34 -1.37 -5.48
CA LEU A 172 -35.15 -0.56 -5.25
C LEU A 172 -35.50 0.74 -4.53
N ARG A 173 -34.67 1.14 -3.56
CA ARG A 173 -34.82 2.39 -2.81
C ARG A 173 -33.67 3.34 -3.08
N ALA A 174 -33.98 4.63 -3.02
CA ALA A 174 -32.97 5.66 -3.08
C ALA A 174 -32.47 5.95 -1.65
N ASP A 175 -31.34 5.34 -1.29
CA ASP A 175 -30.72 5.54 0.03
C ASP A 175 -29.74 6.72 -0.01
N ASP A 176 -29.67 7.49 1.09
CA ASP A 176 -28.68 8.54 1.32
C ASP A 176 -28.08 8.32 2.71
N VAL A 177 -26.77 8.06 2.78
CA VAL A 177 -26.05 7.81 4.04
C VAL A 177 -25.10 8.95 4.41
N SER A 178 -25.17 10.08 3.69
CA SER A 178 -24.30 11.23 3.92
C SER A 178 -24.48 11.88 5.29
N ASP A 179 -25.59 11.64 5.97
CA ASP A 179 -25.90 12.11 7.32
C ASP A 179 -25.44 11.16 8.44
N SER A 180 -24.95 9.96 8.10
CA SER A 180 -24.46 9.01 9.11
C SER A 180 -23.29 9.60 9.91
N THR A 181 -23.29 9.35 11.22
CA THR A 181 -22.24 9.84 12.14
C THR A 181 -20.85 9.37 11.70
N ARG A 182 -20.76 8.19 11.08
CA ARG A 182 -19.52 7.60 10.56
C ARG A 182 -18.78 8.53 9.58
N TYR A 183 -19.48 9.17 8.65
CA TYR A 183 -18.86 10.03 7.63
C TYR A 183 -18.84 11.50 8.07
N THR A 184 -19.89 11.98 8.74
CA THR A 184 -19.97 13.40 9.16
C THR A 184 -18.84 13.79 10.12
N GLN A 185 -18.40 12.87 10.98
CA GLN A 185 -17.23 13.10 11.86
C GLN A 185 -15.91 13.33 11.10
N LEU A 186 -15.78 12.89 9.84
CA LEU A 186 -14.59 13.07 9.01
C LEU A 186 -14.50 14.48 8.40
N VAL A 187 -15.59 15.24 8.46
CA VAL A 187 -15.70 16.62 7.95
C VAL A 187 -15.88 17.63 9.08
N HIS A 188 -16.51 17.22 10.18
CA HIS A 188 -16.87 18.10 11.30
C HIS A 188 -15.71 18.95 11.80
N THR A 189 -14.55 18.32 12.05
CA THR A 189 -13.32 19.06 12.38
C THR A 189 -12.63 19.45 11.09
N HIS A 190 -12.45 20.76 10.89
CA HIS A 190 -12.05 21.30 9.60
C HIS A 190 -10.90 22.28 9.70
N VAL A 191 -10.05 22.30 8.68
CA VAL A 191 -8.89 23.19 8.59
C VAL A 191 -8.90 23.89 7.24
N TRP A 192 -8.65 25.20 7.25
CA TRP A 192 -8.49 26.02 6.05
C TRP A 192 -7.34 27.03 6.22
N VAL A 193 -7.10 27.83 5.19
CA VAL A 193 -6.04 28.86 5.18
C VAL A 193 -6.67 30.24 5.21
N GLU A 194 -6.09 31.16 5.98
CA GLU A 194 -6.28 32.60 5.80
C GLU A 194 -5.00 33.19 5.17
N VAL A 195 -5.16 34.02 4.14
CA VAL A 195 -4.06 34.69 3.42
C VAL A 195 -4.14 36.20 3.63
N GLU A 196 -3.00 36.85 3.84
CA GLU A 196 -2.93 38.30 3.97
C GLU A 196 -2.99 38.99 2.60
N GLU A 197 -3.97 39.87 2.42
CA GLU A 197 -4.19 40.70 1.24
C GLU A 197 -4.55 42.11 1.73
N ASP A 198 -3.80 43.14 1.28
CA ASP A 198 -4.00 44.54 1.70
C ASP A 198 -4.07 44.77 3.22
N GLY A 199 -3.26 44.02 3.98
CA GLY A 199 -3.21 44.08 5.45
C GLY A 199 -4.37 43.40 6.17
N GLN A 200 -5.24 42.68 5.43
CA GLN A 200 -6.34 41.90 5.97
C GLN A 200 -6.20 40.42 5.66
N PHE A 201 -6.52 39.57 6.64
CA PHE A 201 -6.57 38.13 6.42
C PHE A 201 -7.91 37.73 5.80
N ARG A 202 -7.88 37.12 4.62
CA ARG A 202 -9.05 36.62 3.89
C ARG A 202 -9.07 35.09 3.92
N ALA A 203 -10.24 34.50 4.17
CA ALA A 203 -10.40 33.04 4.22
C ALA A 203 -10.26 32.41 2.83
N ALA A 204 -9.59 31.26 2.75
CA ALA A 204 -9.40 30.48 1.55
C ALA A 204 -9.68 29.01 1.87
N ASP A 205 -10.94 28.61 1.69
CA ASP A 205 -11.45 27.27 2.00
C ASP A 205 -11.92 26.57 0.70
N PRO A 206 -11.08 25.69 0.11
CA PRO A 206 -11.40 25.06 -1.17
C PRO A 206 -12.47 23.97 -1.06
N VAL A 207 -12.78 23.50 0.15
CA VAL A 207 -13.73 22.39 0.37
C VAL A 207 -15.14 22.92 0.59
N LEU A 208 -15.29 23.91 1.48
CA LEU A 208 -16.60 24.41 1.89
C LEU A 208 -17.07 25.62 1.07
N SER A 209 -16.14 26.41 0.54
CA SER A 209 -16.52 27.64 -0.18
C SER A 209 -16.28 27.50 -1.68
N PRO A 210 -17.22 27.96 -2.53
CA PRO A 210 -16.94 28.19 -3.94
C PRO A 210 -16.20 29.51 -4.16
N LEU A 211 -16.18 30.44 -3.20
CA LEU A 211 -15.61 31.78 -3.39
C LEU A 211 -14.44 32.04 -2.45
N PHE A 212 -13.39 32.67 -2.99
CA PHE A 212 -12.28 33.18 -2.21
C PHE A 212 -12.74 34.30 -1.26
N GLY A 213 -12.22 34.31 -0.04
CA GLY A 213 -12.54 35.27 1.01
C GLY A 213 -13.69 34.87 1.92
N MET A 214 -14.24 33.66 1.78
CA MET A 214 -15.39 33.17 2.55
C MET A 214 -15.19 31.73 3.02
N THR A 215 -15.81 31.39 4.15
CA THR A 215 -16.02 30.00 4.60
C THR A 215 -17.27 29.96 5.51
N PRO A 216 -18.13 28.92 5.41
CA PRO A 216 -19.21 28.69 6.37
C PRO A 216 -18.71 28.07 7.70
N ALA A 217 -17.46 27.62 7.77
CA ALA A 217 -16.90 27.04 8.99
C ALA A 217 -16.72 28.10 10.10
N VAL A 218 -16.91 27.66 11.34
CA VAL A 218 -16.72 28.49 12.53
C VAL A 218 -15.29 28.33 13.03
N ALA A 219 -14.52 29.42 13.03
CA ALA A 219 -13.13 29.44 13.49
C ALA A 219 -13.02 29.24 15.00
N ASP A 220 -12.11 28.37 15.42
CA ASP A 220 -11.76 28.13 16.82
C ASP A 220 -10.33 28.64 17.10
N GLN A 221 -9.35 28.11 16.37
CA GLN A 221 -7.93 28.44 16.56
C GLN A 221 -7.28 28.94 15.26
N ARG A 222 -6.32 29.87 15.41
CA ARG A 222 -5.45 30.35 14.32
C ARG A 222 -3.99 30.10 14.66
N SER A 223 -3.21 29.62 13.69
CA SER A 223 -1.80 29.27 13.89
C SER A 223 -0.97 29.45 12.62
N GLU A 224 0.30 29.84 12.75
CA GLU A 224 1.24 29.95 11.62
C GLU A 224 1.69 28.58 11.09
N THR A 225 1.60 27.55 11.93
CA THR A 225 1.89 26.14 11.59
C THR A 225 0.63 25.29 11.78
N LEU A 226 0.60 24.13 11.12
CA LEU A 226 -0.49 23.16 11.33
C LEU A 226 -0.53 22.77 12.82
N PRO A 227 -1.71 22.82 13.48
CA PRO A 227 -1.84 22.38 14.87
C PRO A 227 -1.43 20.91 15.03
N GLU A 228 -0.79 20.59 16.17
CA GLU A 228 -0.23 19.25 16.43
C GLU A 228 -1.28 18.13 16.37
N ASP A 229 -2.53 18.42 16.76
CA ASP A 229 -3.63 17.45 16.73
C ASP A 229 -3.95 16.91 15.32
N PHE A 230 -3.52 17.61 14.26
CA PHE A 230 -3.68 17.20 12.86
C PHE A 230 -2.39 16.69 12.23
N ALA A 231 -1.24 16.95 12.85
CA ALA A 231 0.04 16.57 12.32
C ALA A 231 0.21 15.04 12.33
N THR A 232 0.82 14.52 11.27
CA THR A 232 1.09 13.09 11.14
C THR A 232 2.58 12.80 11.12
N SER A 233 3.02 11.88 11.96
CA SER A 233 4.38 11.34 11.94
C SER A 233 4.35 9.82 11.81
N MET A 234 5.46 9.28 11.31
CA MET A 234 5.65 7.85 11.14
C MET A 234 7.03 7.45 11.65
N GLU A 235 7.08 6.33 12.36
CA GLU A 235 8.30 5.64 12.73
C GLU A 235 8.32 4.28 12.05
N ILE A 236 9.45 3.95 11.44
CA ILE A 236 9.74 2.62 10.90
C ILE A 236 10.84 2.03 11.76
N GLN A 237 10.50 0.97 12.48
CA GLN A 237 11.37 0.31 13.44
C GLN A 237 11.69 -1.10 12.96
N LEU A 238 12.96 -1.47 12.95
CA LEU A 238 13.37 -2.86 12.81
C LEU A 238 13.53 -3.45 14.21
N VAL A 239 12.80 -4.52 14.49
CA VAL A 239 12.72 -5.14 15.80
C VAL A 239 13.23 -6.57 15.73
N SER A 240 14.25 -6.88 16.54
CA SER A 240 14.77 -8.23 16.70
C SER A 240 14.19 -8.87 17.97
N HIS A 241 13.75 -10.12 17.84
CA HIS A 241 13.36 -10.97 18.95
C HIS A 241 14.38 -12.10 19.07
N LEU A 242 14.98 -12.24 20.25
CA LEU A 242 15.98 -13.26 20.53
C LEU A 242 15.38 -14.44 21.29
N THR A 243 16.07 -15.59 21.23
CA THR A 243 15.62 -16.86 21.82
C THR A 243 15.50 -16.86 23.36
N ASP A 244 16.12 -15.89 24.03
CA ASP A 244 15.96 -15.66 25.47
C ASP A 244 14.72 -14.82 25.81
N GLY A 245 13.93 -14.46 24.80
CA GLY A 245 12.75 -13.60 24.90
C GLY A 245 13.06 -12.10 24.85
N GLN A 246 14.32 -11.70 24.68
CA GLN A 246 14.68 -10.29 24.58
C GLN A 246 14.18 -9.70 23.26
N GLU A 247 13.35 -8.65 23.35
CA GLU A 247 13.00 -7.78 22.23
C GLU A 247 13.93 -6.56 22.22
N SER A 248 14.41 -6.17 21.05
CA SER A 248 15.22 -4.95 20.90
C SER A 248 14.93 -4.25 19.58
N VAL A 249 14.70 -2.93 19.66
CA VAL A 249 14.61 -2.07 18.47
C VAL A 249 16.04 -1.78 18.00
N VAL A 250 16.42 -2.36 16.87
CA VAL A 250 17.80 -2.32 16.37
C VAL A 250 18.01 -1.23 15.33
N LEU A 251 16.94 -0.70 14.73
CA LEU A 251 16.99 0.45 13.84
C LEU A 251 15.67 1.22 13.93
N THR A 252 15.73 2.54 13.96
CA THR A 252 14.56 3.41 13.89
C THR A 252 14.83 4.54 12.92
N VAL A 253 13.89 4.79 12.01
CA VAL A 253 13.76 6.08 11.32
C VAL A 253 12.44 6.70 11.71
N SER A 254 12.45 8.01 11.98
CA SER A 254 11.29 8.77 12.43
C SER A 254 11.24 10.12 11.73
N GLY A 255 10.04 10.58 11.40
CA GLY A 255 9.83 11.87 10.76
C GLY A 255 8.35 12.14 10.44
N PRO A 256 8.04 13.31 9.87
CA PRO A 256 6.72 13.57 9.30
C PRO A 256 6.41 12.56 8.19
N LEU A 257 5.15 12.14 8.04
CA LEU A 257 4.77 11.15 7.03
C LEU A 257 5.17 11.56 5.59
N SER A 258 5.15 12.86 5.30
CA SER A 258 5.59 13.44 4.02
C SER A 258 7.05 13.16 3.66
N LEU A 259 7.90 12.80 4.63
CA LEU A 259 9.29 12.39 4.38
C LEU A 259 9.36 11.06 3.61
N TYR A 260 8.40 10.16 3.85
CA TYR A 260 8.35 8.81 3.29
C TYR A 260 7.38 8.69 2.10
N ALA A 261 6.41 9.60 2.02
CA ALA A 261 5.32 9.57 1.05
C ALA A 261 5.82 9.49 -0.39
N TYR A 262 5.36 8.46 -1.11
CA TYR A 262 5.67 8.21 -2.52
C TYR A 262 7.17 8.02 -2.82
N ARG A 263 7.96 7.63 -1.83
CA ARG A 263 9.39 7.33 -1.97
C ARG A 263 9.67 5.87 -1.66
N ALA A 264 10.67 5.33 -2.35
CA ALA A 264 11.16 4.00 -2.05
C ALA A 264 12.21 4.07 -0.95
N ILE A 265 12.08 3.19 0.03
CA ILE A 265 13.06 3.00 1.10
C ILE A 265 13.68 1.62 0.90
N SER A 266 15.00 1.51 0.85
CA SER A 266 15.65 0.20 0.82
C SER A 266 16.15 -0.19 2.20
N LEU A 267 15.96 -1.45 2.57
CA LEU A 267 16.57 -2.06 3.75
C LEU A 267 17.51 -3.17 3.30
N GLY A 268 18.72 -3.18 3.84
CA GLY A 268 19.74 -4.20 3.63
C GLY A 268 20.45 -4.58 4.92
N PHE A 269 21.27 -5.63 4.85
CA PHE A 269 22.03 -6.15 5.98
C PHE A 269 23.49 -6.33 5.56
N VAL A 270 24.40 -5.74 6.34
CA VAL A 270 25.85 -5.81 6.10
C VAL A 270 26.50 -6.67 7.19
N PRO A 271 27.35 -7.67 6.85
CA PRO A 271 28.13 -8.40 7.84
C PRO A 271 29.02 -7.48 8.67
N ASP A 272 29.09 -7.74 9.98
CA ASP A 272 30.00 -7.01 10.86
C ASP A 272 31.43 -7.55 10.75
N ALA A 273 32.39 -6.68 10.47
CA ALA A 273 33.79 -7.07 10.27
C ALA A 273 34.47 -7.57 11.57
N ALA A 274 33.97 -7.17 12.74
CA ALA A 274 34.56 -7.53 14.03
C ALA A 274 33.92 -8.80 14.63
N ARG A 275 32.67 -9.12 14.29
CA ARG A 275 31.93 -10.27 14.82
C ARG A 275 31.46 -11.17 13.68
N LYS A 276 32.09 -12.36 13.58
CA LYS A 276 31.84 -13.35 12.50
C LYS A 276 30.36 -13.75 12.30
N ASN A 277 29.51 -13.62 13.31
CA ASN A 277 28.08 -14.00 13.28
C ASN A 277 27.14 -12.84 13.63
N ALA A 278 27.45 -11.63 13.19
CA ALA A 278 26.64 -10.46 13.49
C ALA A 278 26.42 -9.58 12.25
N LEU A 279 25.28 -8.90 12.24
CA LEU A 279 24.79 -8.16 11.09
C LEU A 279 24.39 -6.76 11.48
N ARG A 280 24.59 -5.82 10.57
CA ARG A 280 24.19 -4.43 10.73
C ARG A 280 23.10 -4.10 9.71
N PRO A 281 21.89 -3.75 10.15
CA PRO A 281 20.85 -3.29 9.25
C PRO A 281 21.22 -1.89 8.74
N VAL A 282 20.95 -1.64 7.45
CA VAL A 282 21.16 -0.36 6.79
C VAL A 282 19.88 0.00 6.06
N ILE A 283 19.30 1.13 6.41
CA ILE A 283 18.14 1.69 5.71
C ILE A 283 18.59 2.87 4.86
N THR A 284 18.12 2.97 3.63
CA THR A 284 18.45 4.05 2.71
C THR A 284 17.17 4.72 2.21
N LEU A 285 17.14 6.05 2.29
CA LEU A 285 16.07 6.90 1.78
C LEU A 285 16.72 8.06 1.00
N ASP A 286 16.37 8.23 -0.27
CA ASP A 286 16.92 9.26 -1.16
C ASP A 286 18.47 9.32 -1.16
N GLY A 287 19.11 8.16 -1.14
CA GLY A 287 20.58 8.03 -1.11
C GLY A 287 21.23 8.26 0.26
N GLN A 288 20.48 8.74 1.26
CA GLN A 288 20.96 8.86 2.64
C GLN A 288 20.77 7.54 3.37
N SER A 289 21.86 7.00 3.94
CA SER A 289 21.85 5.71 4.63
C SER A 289 22.01 5.89 6.13
N THR A 290 21.16 5.20 6.90
CA THR A 290 21.24 5.12 8.37
C THR A 290 21.56 3.67 8.76
N GLN A 291 22.60 3.50 9.58
CA GLN A 291 22.98 2.19 10.10
C GLN A 291 22.37 1.95 11.48
N GLY A 292 21.86 0.74 11.70
CA GLY A 292 21.35 0.32 13.00
C GLY A 292 22.39 -0.35 13.89
N GLN A 293 21.89 -0.86 15.01
CA GLN A 293 22.62 -1.69 15.97
C GLN A 293 22.87 -3.09 15.42
N ILE A 294 23.88 -3.75 15.98
CA ILE A 294 24.27 -5.10 15.58
C ILE A 294 23.20 -6.11 16.03
N ILE A 295 22.78 -6.97 15.11
CA ILE A 295 21.89 -8.10 15.37
C ILE A 295 22.75 -9.37 15.43
N PRO A 296 22.72 -10.13 16.54
CA PRO A 296 23.38 -11.43 16.60
C PRO A 296 22.60 -12.47 15.77
N ARG A 297 23.28 -13.22 14.90
CA ARG A 297 22.63 -14.15 13.96
C ARG A 297 22.08 -15.41 14.64
N GLU A 298 22.87 -16.02 15.52
CA GLU A 298 22.56 -17.32 16.12
C GLU A 298 21.34 -17.31 17.07
N PRO A 299 21.20 -16.35 18.01
CA PRO A 299 20.03 -16.30 18.90
C PRO A 299 18.82 -15.60 18.26
N LEU A 300 18.87 -15.19 16.99
CA LEU A 300 17.73 -14.51 16.36
C LEU A 300 16.57 -15.48 16.14
N GLU A 301 15.46 -15.22 16.80
CA GLU A 301 14.22 -15.99 16.65
C GLU A 301 13.30 -15.38 15.59
N ARG A 302 13.17 -14.05 15.58
CA ARG A 302 12.27 -13.33 14.68
C ARG A 302 12.77 -11.92 14.39
N LEU A 303 12.54 -11.44 13.16
CA LEU A 303 12.82 -10.07 12.73
C LEU A 303 11.56 -9.44 12.16
N GLU A 304 11.23 -8.23 12.59
CA GLU A 304 9.98 -7.54 12.22
C GLU A 304 10.22 -6.08 11.83
N LEU A 305 9.48 -5.60 10.84
CA LEU A 305 9.27 -4.19 10.59
C LEU A 305 8.03 -3.73 11.35
N ARG A 306 8.21 -2.86 12.33
CA ARG A 306 7.12 -2.23 13.08
C ARG A 306 6.93 -0.81 12.56
N TYR A 307 5.72 -0.49 12.17
CA TYR A 307 5.31 0.82 11.72
C TYR A 307 4.45 1.46 12.80
N VAL A 308 4.86 2.63 13.27
CA VAL A 308 4.12 3.40 14.27
C VAL A 308 3.72 4.72 13.62
N MET A 309 2.43 4.90 13.37
CA MET A 309 1.89 6.15 12.84
C MET A 309 1.17 6.91 13.95
N LYS A 310 1.45 8.20 14.06
CA LYS A 310 0.80 9.09 15.02
C LYS A 310 0.06 10.18 14.24
N ILE A 311 -1.22 10.36 14.54
CA ILE A 311 -2.04 11.48 14.06
C ILE A 311 -2.48 12.25 15.31
N GLY A 312 -1.87 13.40 15.55
CA GLY A 312 -1.98 14.09 16.83
C GLY A 312 -1.68 13.13 17.99
N ARG A 313 -2.68 12.89 18.84
CA ARG A 313 -2.57 12.00 20.01
C ARG A 313 -2.91 10.53 19.73
N ARG A 314 -3.44 10.21 18.54
CA ARG A 314 -3.83 8.84 18.19
C ARG A 314 -2.63 8.12 17.62
N GLU A 315 -2.32 6.94 18.16
CA GLU A 315 -1.27 6.05 17.66
C GLU A 315 -1.90 4.82 17.01
N SER A 316 -1.42 4.48 15.82
CA SER A 316 -1.72 3.23 15.12
C SER A 316 -0.43 2.46 14.90
N ARG A 317 -0.49 1.14 15.08
CA ARG A 317 0.67 0.26 14.92
C ARG A 317 0.33 -0.95 14.08
N TRP A 318 1.20 -1.26 13.13
CA TRP A 318 1.16 -2.53 12.39
C TRP A 318 2.57 -3.08 12.24
N THR A 319 2.66 -4.38 12.03
CA THR A 319 3.92 -5.11 12.01
C THR A 319 3.96 -6.04 10.80
N GLN A 320 5.10 -6.07 10.12
CA GLN A 320 5.41 -7.03 9.07
C GLN A 320 6.53 -7.96 9.54
N THR A 321 6.28 -9.27 9.52
CA THR A 321 7.32 -10.26 9.86
C THR A 321 8.23 -10.48 8.66
N LEU A 322 9.53 -10.19 8.81
CA LEU A 322 10.53 -10.45 7.78
C LEU A 322 11.13 -11.85 7.91
N TYR A 323 11.33 -12.35 9.14
CA TYR A 323 12.00 -13.62 9.41
C TYR A 323 11.44 -14.33 10.65
N ARG A 324 11.37 -15.66 10.60
CA ARG A 324 11.06 -16.54 11.72
C ARG A 324 11.90 -17.83 11.68
N ARG A 325 12.54 -18.19 12.79
CA ARG A 325 13.51 -19.31 12.89
C ARG A 325 12.95 -20.69 12.51
N ASN A 326 11.68 -20.97 12.81
CA ASN A 326 11.07 -22.29 12.61
C ASN A 326 10.70 -22.60 11.15
N GLU A 327 10.91 -21.67 10.21
CA GLU A 327 10.65 -21.89 8.78
C GLU A 327 11.83 -22.58 8.07
N GLY A 328 12.95 -22.79 8.75
CA GLY A 328 14.09 -23.54 8.23
C GLY A 328 14.91 -22.78 7.19
N VAL A 329 14.73 -21.46 7.08
CA VAL A 329 15.54 -20.61 6.19
C VAL A 329 16.19 -19.52 6.99
N ASP A 330 17.51 -19.59 7.09
CA ASP A 330 18.32 -18.50 7.60
C ASP A 330 18.31 -17.38 6.55
N ILE A 331 17.60 -16.29 6.83
CA ILE A 331 17.50 -15.15 5.91
C ILE A 331 18.85 -14.52 5.60
N PHE A 332 19.88 -14.84 6.37
CA PHE A 332 21.25 -14.36 6.16
C PHE A 332 22.16 -15.39 5.47
N ALA A 333 21.62 -16.52 5.05
CA ALA A 333 22.33 -17.48 4.21
C ALA A 333 22.25 -17.15 2.70
N PHE A 334 21.45 -16.17 2.31
CA PHE A 334 21.33 -15.73 0.92
C PHE A 334 22.53 -14.89 0.49
N ASP A 335 23.00 -15.14 -0.74
CA ASP A 335 24.11 -14.42 -1.36
C ASP A 335 23.77 -12.94 -1.58
N GLN A 336 22.49 -12.63 -1.79
CA GLN A 336 21.97 -11.27 -1.94
C GLN A 336 20.60 -11.17 -1.28
N GLN A 337 20.35 -10.05 -0.60
CA GLN A 337 19.08 -9.72 0.03
C GLN A 337 18.78 -8.25 -0.23
N HIS A 338 17.60 -7.97 -0.75
CA HIS A 338 17.13 -6.60 -0.96
C HIS A 338 15.68 -6.49 -0.53
N PHE A 339 15.41 -5.52 0.34
CA PHE A 339 14.05 -5.17 0.73
C PHE A 339 13.76 -3.75 0.26
N ALA A 340 12.63 -3.56 -0.39
CA ALA A 340 12.11 -2.23 -0.71
C ALA A 340 10.78 -2.02 -0.01
N ILE A 341 10.61 -0.84 0.59
CA ILE A 341 9.42 -0.42 1.33
C ILE A 341 8.91 0.84 0.65
N GLY A 342 7.69 0.79 0.12
CA GLY A 342 6.96 1.95 -0.36
C GLY A 342 5.92 2.40 0.65
N VAL A 343 5.93 3.69 1.04
CA VAL A 343 4.88 4.31 1.86
C VAL A 343 4.01 5.21 0.98
N ILE A 344 2.75 4.82 0.76
CA ILE A 344 1.83 5.49 -0.16
C ILE A 344 0.59 6.00 0.62
N PRO A 345 0.52 7.29 0.98
CA PRO A 345 -0.57 7.86 1.78
C PRO A 345 -1.87 8.16 1.01
N GLY A 346 -1.86 8.09 -0.32
CA GLY A 346 -3.03 8.36 -1.16
C GLY A 346 -3.06 7.46 -2.39
N TRP A 347 -3.81 7.86 -3.41
CA TRP A 347 -3.92 7.11 -4.66
C TRP A 347 -2.67 7.26 -5.53
N THR A 348 -2.28 6.19 -6.22
CA THR A 348 -1.17 6.20 -7.17
C THR A 348 -1.62 6.72 -8.54
N ALA A 349 -0.69 7.29 -9.29
CA ALA A 349 -0.95 7.85 -10.62
C ALA A 349 0.09 7.39 -11.66
N ASN A 350 -0.32 7.31 -12.94
CA ASN A 350 0.54 6.81 -14.02
C ASN A 350 1.82 7.64 -14.15
N ASP A 351 1.67 8.96 -14.14
CA ASP A 351 2.73 9.93 -14.22
C ASP A 351 3.70 9.83 -13.03
N GLN A 352 3.19 9.60 -11.82
CA GLN A 352 4.03 9.38 -10.64
C GLN A 352 4.90 8.12 -10.80
N VAL A 353 4.31 6.98 -11.19
CA VAL A 353 5.06 5.75 -11.44
C VAL A 353 6.06 5.96 -12.59
N ALA A 354 5.65 6.64 -13.66
CA ALA A 354 6.50 6.92 -14.81
C ALA A 354 7.69 7.83 -14.48
N LYS A 355 7.49 8.87 -13.64
CA LYS A 355 8.54 9.81 -13.22
C LYS A 355 9.56 9.16 -12.30
N VAL A 356 9.10 8.37 -11.32
CA VAL A 356 10.00 7.63 -10.42
C VAL A 356 10.71 6.52 -11.21
N GLY A 357 9.98 5.85 -12.10
CA GLY A 357 10.51 4.80 -12.97
C GLY A 357 11.55 5.29 -13.97
N SER A 358 11.29 6.40 -14.68
CA SER A 358 12.22 6.94 -15.68
C SER A 358 13.55 7.34 -15.06
N ARG A 359 13.54 7.92 -13.85
CA ARG A 359 14.78 8.21 -13.10
C ARG A 359 15.55 6.93 -12.78
N GLY A 360 14.90 5.94 -12.19
CA GLY A 360 15.55 4.67 -11.84
C GLY A 360 16.10 3.92 -13.06
N VAL A 361 15.35 3.89 -14.15
CA VAL A 361 15.79 3.28 -15.42
C VAL A 361 16.93 4.08 -16.06
N SER A 362 16.89 5.41 -16.01
CA SER A 362 17.98 6.27 -16.49
C SER A 362 19.27 6.04 -15.70
N ASP A 363 19.19 5.97 -14.37
CA ASP A 363 20.35 5.71 -13.51
C ASP A 363 20.95 4.32 -13.78
N ALA A 364 20.10 3.31 -13.96
CA ALA A 364 20.50 1.97 -14.39
C ALA A 364 21.21 1.99 -15.76
N LEU A 365 20.63 2.66 -16.76
CA LEU A 365 21.23 2.79 -18.09
C LEU A 365 22.59 3.48 -18.03
N GLY A 366 22.71 4.57 -17.27
CA GLY A 366 23.98 5.29 -17.11
C GLY A 366 25.08 4.41 -16.53
N ARG A 367 24.76 3.54 -15.56
CA ARG A 367 25.72 2.58 -15.01
C ARG A 367 26.12 1.50 -16.01
N LEU A 368 25.16 0.90 -16.72
CA LEU A 368 25.43 -0.16 -17.69
C LEU A 368 26.20 0.36 -18.91
N ASP A 369 25.83 1.54 -19.42
CA ASP A 369 26.54 2.19 -20.54
C ASP A 369 27.95 2.62 -20.12
N GLY A 370 28.11 3.18 -18.91
CA GLY A 370 29.42 3.49 -18.35
C GLY A 370 30.33 2.27 -18.24
N TRP A 371 29.78 1.11 -17.86
CA TRP A 371 30.53 -0.15 -17.84
C TRP A 371 30.91 -0.63 -19.26
N LEU A 372 29.96 -0.61 -20.20
CA LEU A 372 30.19 -1.01 -21.60
C LEU A 372 31.27 -0.15 -22.27
N GLU A 373 31.32 1.14 -21.98
CA GLU A 373 32.36 2.05 -22.49
C GLU A 373 33.75 1.74 -21.92
N ARG A 374 33.86 1.45 -20.61
CA ARG A 374 35.14 1.02 -20.00
C ARG A 374 35.66 -0.28 -20.62
N GLN A 375 34.76 -1.24 -20.87
CA GLN A 375 35.10 -2.48 -21.57
C GLN A 375 35.60 -2.24 -23.00
N ARG A 376 34.92 -1.38 -23.78
CA ARG A 376 35.37 -1.01 -25.14
C ARG A 376 36.76 -0.38 -25.15
N LYS A 377 37.12 0.34 -24.08
CA LYS A 377 38.45 0.95 -23.89
C LYS A 377 39.52 -0.03 -23.42
N GLY A 378 39.19 -1.31 -23.22
CA GLY A 378 40.13 -2.34 -22.77
C GLY A 378 40.50 -2.26 -21.29
N GLU A 379 39.69 -1.57 -20.47
CA GLU A 379 39.88 -1.53 -19.02
C GLU A 379 39.54 -2.90 -18.39
N ARG A 380 40.17 -3.25 -17.25
CA ARG A 380 39.84 -4.47 -16.50
C ARG A 380 38.62 -4.21 -15.61
N VAL A 381 37.44 -4.75 -15.97
CA VAL A 381 36.14 -4.39 -15.31
C VAL A 381 35.34 -5.60 -14.81
N GLY A 382 36.01 -6.72 -14.49
CA GLY A 382 35.37 -8.03 -14.18
C GLY A 382 34.32 -8.02 -13.05
N ASP A 383 34.72 -7.71 -11.82
CA ASP A 383 33.78 -7.70 -10.66
C ASP A 383 32.75 -6.56 -10.72
N ASP A 384 33.04 -5.52 -11.48
CA ASP A 384 32.20 -4.34 -11.64
C ASP A 384 30.93 -4.63 -12.47
N LEU A 385 30.95 -5.63 -13.37
CA LEU A 385 29.78 -5.99 -14.16
C LEU A 385 28.66 -6.54 -13.28
N HIS A 386 28.98 -7.58 -12.51
CA HIS A 386 28.02 -8.19 -11.61
C HIS A 386 27.49 -7.14 -10.63
N LYS A 387 28.35 -6.31 -10.04
CA LYS A 387 27.92 -5.20 -9.16
C LYS A 387 26.96 -4.23 -9.85
N SER A 388 27.24 -3.81 -11.08
CA SER A 388 26.36 -2.92 -11.85
C SER A 388 25.00 -3.53 -12.13
N VAL A 389 24.94 -4.81 -12.47
CA VAL A 389 23.66 -5.51 -12.71
C VAL A 389 22.89 -5.71 -11.39
N HIS A 390 23.57 -6.05 -10.29
CA HIS A 390 22.94 -6.15 -8.96
C HIS A 390 22.37 -4.81 -8.49
N ALA A 391 23.11 -3.70 -8.70
CA ALA A 391 22.63 -2.36 -8.39
C ALA A 391 21.42 -1.96 -9.25
N THR A 392 21.43 -2.37 -10.53
CA THR A 392 20.28 -2.17 -11.43
C THR A 392 19.05 -2.92 -10.96
N LEU A 393 19.19 -4.19 -10.56
CA LEU A 393 18.11 -4.96 -9.96
C LEU A 393 17.56 -4.24 -8.71
N SER A 394 18.42 -3.78 -7.81
CA SER A 394 18.04 -3.04 -6.60
C SER A 394 17.21 -1.79 -6.91
N ASP A 395 17.66 -0.96 -7.85
CA ASP A 395 16.96 0.28 -8.20
C ASP A 395 15.58 0.03 -8.83
N LEU A 396 15.46 -0.99 -9.68
CA LEU A 396 14.17 -1.35 -10.28
C LEU A 396 13.24 -2.03 -9.27
N SER A 397 13.80 -2.82 -8.35
CA SER A 397 13.03 -3.48 -7.29
C SER A 397 12.37 -2.47 -6.36
N ALA A 398 13.01 -1.32 -6.14
CA ALA A 398 12.47 -0.19 -5.39
C ALA A 398 11.17 0.38 -6.01
N LEU A 399 10.90 0.09 -7.29
CA LEU A 399 9.71 0.56 -8.01
C LEU A 399 8.51 -0.41 -7.92
N LEU A 400 8.74 -1.67 -7.55
CA LEU A 400 7.70 -2.70 -7.48
C LEU A 400 6.53 -2.35 -6.54
N PRO A 401 6.76 -1.75 -5.35
CA PRO A 401 5.67 -1.27 -4.50
C PRO A 401 4.67 -0.37 -5.23
N PHE A 402 5.17 0.53 -6.09
CA PHE A 402 4.34 1.47 -6.85
C PHE A 402 3.62 0.81 -8.01
N ALA A 403 4.31 -0.08 -8.74
CA ALA A 403 3.71 -0.82 -9.85
C ALA A 403 2.57 -1.74 -9.36
N PHE A 404 2.76 -2.41 -8.21
CA PHE A 404 1.72 -3.22 -7.59
C PHE A 404 0.49 -2.37 -7.21
N LEU A 405 0.70 -1.29 -6.45
CA LEU A 405 -0.40 -0.43 -6.03
C LEU A 405 -1.10 0.26 -7.19
N ARG A 406 -0.39 0.57 -8.28
CA ARG A 406 -1.03 1.17 -9.45
C ARG A 406 -2.04 0.25 -10.10
N ASN A 407 -1.71 -1.03 -10.22
CA ASN A 407 -2.66 -2.03 -10.71
C ASN A 407 -3.82 -2.23 -9.73
N LEU A 408 -3.55 -2.26 -8.42
CA LEU A 408 -4.59 -2.37 -7.40
C LEU A 408 -5.56 -1.18 -7.43
N ASP A 409 -5.03 0.04 -7.56
CA ASP A 409 -5.82 1.27 -7.60
C ASP A 409 -6.73 1.31 -8.82
N ARG A 410 -6.24 0.91 -10.00
CA ARG A 410 -7.10 0.82 -11.19
C ARG A 410 -8.26 -0.15 -10.99
N LEU A 411 -7.99 -1.37 -10.53
CA LEU A 411 -9.04 -2.36 -10.26
C LEU A 411 -10.02 -1.87 -9.18
N THR A 412 -9.51 -1.15 -8.18
CA THR A 412 -10.32 -0.55 -7.11
C THR A 412 -11.28 0.50 -7.67
N PHE A 413 -10.82 1.42 -8.51
CA PHE A 413 -11.67 2.44 -9.13
C PHE A 413 -12.65 1.84 -10.14
N GLU A 414 -12.21 0.92 -11.00
CA GLU A 414 -13.11 0.22 -11.94
C GLU A 414 -14.25 -0.50 -11.20
N LEU A 415 -13.94 -1.19 -10.10
CA LEU A 415 -14.95 -1.85 -9.29
C LEU A 415 -15.87 -0.84 -8.58
N ALA A 416 -15.30 0.23 -8.03
CA ALA A 416 -16.05 1.25 -7.32
C ALA A 416 -17.08 1.93 -8.22
N ASP A 417 -16.67 2.31 -9.44
CA ASP A 417 -17.57 2.89 -10.44
C ASP A 417 -18.65 1.88 -10.88
N THR A 418 -18.27 0.61 -11.07
CA THR A 418 -19.23 -0.47 -11.41
C THR A 418 -20.32 -0.63 -10.34
N MET A 419 -19.96 -0.49 -9.07
CA MET A 419 -20.85 -0.72 -7.93
C MET A 419 -21.52 0.56 -7.41
N GLY A 420 -21.17 1.73 -7.95
CA GLY A 420 -21.71 3.01 -7.51
C GLY A 420 -21.29 3.38 -6.08
N VAL A 421 -20.01 3.22 -5.77
CA VAL A 421 -19.43 3.58 -4.48
C VAL A 421 -18.20 4.47 -4.66
N ARG A 422 -17.86 5.24 -3.63
CA ARG A 422 -16.65 6.06 -3.54
C ARG A 422 -15.69 5.48 -2.51
N PRO A 423 -14.51 4.97 -2.92
CA PRO A 423 -13.52 4.47 -2.00
C PRO A 423 -12.88 5.63 -1.23
N ILE A 424 -12.52 5.39 0.04
CA ILE A 424 -11.87 6.37 0.91
C ILE A 424 -10.68 5.70 1.59
N LEU A 425 -9.47 6.19 1.33
CA LEU A 425 -8.25 5.72 2.02
C LEU A 425 -8.05 6.47 3.32
N GLN A 426 -8.28 5.79 4.45
CA GLN A 426 -8.17 6.36 5.80
C GLN A 426 -6.74 6.29 6.37
N SER A 427 -5.83 5.58 5.72
CA SER A 427 -4.47 5.36 6.20
C SER A 427 -3.49 5.13 5.05
N PRO A 428 -2.19 5.35 5.28
CA PRO A 428 -1.16 5.02 4.31
C PRO A 428 -1.05 3.51 4.11
N ARG A 429 -0.79 3.13 2.85
CA ARG A 429 -0.50 1.76 2.46
C ARG A 429 1.00 1.58 2.42
N VAL A 430 1.49 0.57 3.11
CA VAL A 430 2.91 0.23 3.17
C VAL A 430 3.12 -1.09 2.45
N VAL A 431 3.82 -1.04 1.32
CA VAL A 431 4.11 -2.23 0.53
C VAL A 431 5.58 -2.56 0.69
N THR A 432 5.86 -3.78 1.12
CA THR A 432 7.23 -4.30 1.28
C THR A 432 7.46 -5.40 0.27
N THR A 433 8.49 -5.27 -0.54
CA THR A 433 8.98 -6.32 -1.44
C THR A 433 10.31 -6.84 -0.95
N ALA A 434 10.51 -8.15 -0.98
CA ALA A 434 11.78 -8.78 -0.67
C ALA A 434 12.28 -9.60 -1.87
N ILE A 435 13.57 -9.50 -2.14
CA ILE A 435 14.26 -10.27 -3.16
C ILE A 435 15.46 -10.93 -2.52
N LEU A 436 15.46 -12.26 -2.53
CA LEU A 436 16.53 -13.07 -1.99
C LEU A 436 17.14 -13.93 -3.10
N ARG A 437 18.46 -13.94 -3.21
CA ARG A 437 19.20 -14.77 -4.17
C ARG A 437 20.01 -15.82 -3.46
N GLN A 438 19.92 -17.06 -3.93
CA GLN A 438 20.82 -18.15 -3.54
C GLN A 438 21.29 -18.86 -4.81
N GLY A 439 22.59 -18.77 -5.12
CA GLY A 439 23.11 -19.21 -6.41
C GLY A 439 22.42 -18.49 -7.57
N ASP A 440 21.88 -19.26 -8.51
CA ASP A 440 21.11 -18.79 -9.68
C ASP A 440 19.59 -18.68 -9.41
N THR A 441 19.13 -19.00 -8.20
CA THR A 441 17.73 -18.96 -7.82
C THR A 441 17.38 -17.66 -7.12
N PHE A 442 16.23 -17.10 -7.49
CA PHE A 442 15.66 -15.90 -6.87
C PHE A 442 14.31 -16.21 -6.22
N HIS A 443 14.08 -15.58 -5.08
CA HIS A 443 12.83 -15.58 -4.37
C HIS A 443 12.35 -14.14 -4.26
N VAL A 444 11.14 -13.91 -4.73
CA VAL A 444 10.49 -12.60 -4.70
C VAL A 444 9.22 -12.75 -3.89
N SER A 445 9.01 -11.85 -2.95
CA SER A 445 7.76 -11.73 -2.22
C SER A 445 7.36 -10.27 -2.11
N ILE A 446 6.06 -10.07 -1.94
CA ILE A 446 5.44 -8.76 -1.76
C ILE A 446 4.38 -8.91 -0.70
N ASP A 447 4.25 -7.91 0.16
CA ASP A 447 3.17 -7.83 1.12
C ASP A 447 2.75 -6.36 1.31
N MET A 448 1.48 -6.15 1.66
CA MET A 448 0.91 -4.84 1.89
C MET A 448 0.24 -4.77 3.26
N GLN A 449 0.74 -3.85 4.09
CA GLN A 449 0.23 -3.52 5.42
C GLN A 449 -0.30 -2.10 5.51
N GLY A 450 -0.96 -1.81 6.62
CA GLY A 450 -1.42 -0.45 6.98
C GLY A 450 -2.66 0.01 6.25
N ASP A 451 -3.13 -0.70 5.21
CA ASP A 451 -4.32 -0.32 4.45
C ASP A 451 -5.57 -0.24 5.35
N VAL A 452 -6.32 0.86 5.27
CA VAL A 452 -7.65 1.01 5.86
C VAL A 452 -8.49 1.68 4.79
N LEU A 453 -9.19 0.84 4.01
CA LEU A 453 -10.08 1.27 2.94
C LEU A 453 -11.51 1.29 3.46
N GLU A 454 -12.18 2.41 3.30
CA GLU A 454 -13.62 2.53 3.44
C GLU A 454 -14.26 2.75 2.07
N ALA A 455 -15.58 2.61 2.01
CA ALA A 455 -16.36 2.93 0.84
C ALA A 455 -17.66 3.63 1.27
N MET A 456 -18.04 4.66 0.52
CA MET A 456 -19.29 5.38 0.70
C MET A 456 -20.17 5.13 -0.52
N PRO A 457 -21.39 4.59 -0.38
CA PRO A 457 -22.30 4.44 -1.52
C PRO A 457 -22.69 5.82 -2.08
N MET A 458 -22.84 5.90 -3.39
CA MET A 458 -23.45 7.07 -4.02
C MET A 458 -24.91 7.19 -3.55
N ARG A 459 -25.45 8.42 -3.51
CA ARG A 459 -26.87 8.61 -3.22
C ARG A 459 -27.71 7.86 -4.24
N GLY A 460 -28.65 7.04 -3.78
CA GLY A 460 -29.46 6.16 -4.62
C GLY A 460 -28.92 4.73 -4.78
N ILE A 461 -27.77 4.42 -4.18
CA ILE A 461 -27.18 3.08 -4.15
C ILE A 461 -27.31 2.50 -2.74
N ALA A 462 -27.74 1.24 -2.64
CA ALA A 462 -27.94 0.56 -1.36
C ALA A 462 -26.62 0.47 -0.54
N PRO A 463 -26.63 0.73 0.79
CA PRO A 463 -25.42 0.71 1.62
C PRO A 463 -24.63 -0.58 1.57
N VAL A 464 -25.32 -1.71 1.41
CA VAL A 464 -24.70 -3.04 1.29
C VAL A 464 -23.79 -3.18 0.07
N ALA A 465 -23.92 -2.31 -0.94
CA ALA A 465 -22.99 -2.25 -2.07
C ALA A 465 -21.57 -1.88 -1.58
N ALA A 466 -21.43 -0.99 -0.60
CA ALA A 466 -20.14 -0.66 0.00
C ALA A 466 -19.52 -1.87 0.72
N THR A 467 -20.31 -2.65 1.44
CA THR A 467 -19.86 -3.91 2.06
C THR A 467 -19.43 -4.93 1.02
N GLY A 468 -20.21 -5.08 -0.07
CA GLY A 468 -19.87 -5.95 -1.19
C GLY A 468 -18.57 -5.54 -1.89
N PHE A 469 -18.39 -4.24 -2.11
CA PHE A 469 -17.17 -3.66 -2.67
C PHE A 469 -15.95 -3.97 -1.80
N LEU A 470 -16.02 -3.72 -0.48
CA LEU A 470 -14.92 -3.97 0.45
C LEU A 470 -14.57 -5.46 0.57
N THR A 471 -15.58 -6.34 0.51
CA THR A 471 -15.39 -7.79 0.50
C THR A 471 -14.66 -8.24 -0.77
N LEU A 472 -15.07 -7.71 -1.94
CA LEU A 472 -14.42 -7.98 -3.22
C LEU A 472 -13.00 -7.41 -3.28
N TYR A 473 -12.78 -6.19 -2.80
CA TYR A 473 -11.46 -5.55 -2.76
C TYR A 473 -10.44 -6.45 -2.06
N GLY A 474 -10.82 -7.03 -0.91
CA GLY A 474 -9.98 -7.98 -0.18
C GLY A 474 -9.53 -9.19 -1.00
N ARG A 475 -10.43 -9.74 -1.83
CA ARG A 475 -10.12 -10.85 -2.75
C ARG A 475 -9.26 -10.40 -3.93
N ILE A 476 -9.60 -9.27 -4.52
CA ILE A 476 -8.86 -8.70 -5.66
C ILE A 476 -7.42 -8.41 -5.26
N LYS A 477 -7.19 -7.81 -4.08
CA LYS A 477 -5.85 -7.59 -3.51
C LYS A 477 -5.04 -8.90 -3.50
N ASN A 478 -5.59 -9.94 -2.88
CA ASN A 478 -4.89 -11.23 -2.72
C ASN A 478 -4.65 -11.95 -4.06
N GLN A 479 -5.61 -11.90 -5.00
CA GLN A 479 -5.43 -12.49 -6.32
C GLN A 479 -4.42 -11.70 -7.16
N LEU A 480 -4.45 -10.37 -7.08
CA LEU A 480 -3.47 -9.51 -7.73
C LEU A 480 -2.07 -9.74 -7.19
N GLU A 481 -1.92 -9.94 -5.88
CA GLU A 481 -0.63 -10.27 -5.26
C GLU A 481 0.00 -11.52 -5.90
N GLY A 482 -0.79 -12.60 -6.02
CA GLY A 482 -0.36 -13.83 -6.69
C GLY A 482 0.00 -13.60 -8.16
N ALA A 483 -0.89 -12.97 -8.92
CA ALA A 483 -0.67 -12.70 -10.35
C ALA A 483 0.53 -11.78 -10.59
N PHE A 484 0.72 -10.77 -9.74
CA PHE A 484 1.85 -9.85 -9.82
C PHE A 484 3.18 -10.56 -9.51
N LEU A 485 3.20 -11.43 -8.50
CA LEU A 485 4.35 -12.27 -8.21
C LEU A 485 4.68 -13.20 -9.39
N GLU A 486 3.69 -13.83 -10.02
CA GLU A 486 3.92 -14.66 -11.21
C GLU A 486 4.57 -13.89 -12.37
N THR A 487 4.31 -12.58 -12.51
CA THR A 487 5.00 -11.73 -13.52
C THR A 487 6.41 -11.30 -13.12
N THR A 488 6.73 -11.32 -11.82
CA THR A 488 7.99 -10.79 -11.26
C THR A 488 8.93 -11.87 -10.74
N THR A 489 8.55 -13.14 -10.80
CA THR A 489 9.40 -14.29 -10.45
C THR A 489 9.21 -15.45 -11.42
N THR A 490 10.06 -16.48 -11.29
CA THR A 490 10.00 -17.72 -12.07
C THR A 490 9.30 -18.87 -11.35
N ARG A 491 8.90 -18.68 -10.09
CA ARG A 491 8.21 -19.69 -9.26
C ARG A 491 6.79 -19.26 -8.96
N ASN A 492 5.87 -20.23 -8.86
CA ASN A 492 4.49 -19.98 -8.46
C ASN A 492 4.45 -19.56 -6.98
N PRO A 493 3.93 -18.38 -6.64
CA PRO A 493 3.78 -17.94 -5.27
C PRO A 493 2.72 -18.77 -4.53
N ILE A 494 2.91 -18.97 -3.24
CA ILE A 494 1.92 -19.64 -2.39
C ILE A 494 1.00 -18.57 -1.82
N THR A 495 -0.21 -18.48 -2.38
CA THR A 495 -1.23 -17.54 -1.94
C THR A 495 -2.24 -18.22 -1.01
N VAL A 496 -2.93 -17.43 -0.18
CA VAL A 496 -4.06 -17.91 0.63
C VAL A 496 -5.12 -18.56 -0.26
N ASP A 497 -5.28 -18.10 -1.50
CA ASP A 497 -6.22 -18.68 -2.45
C ASP A 497 -5.81 -20.06 -2.94
N ALA A 498 -4.53 -20.23 -3.29
CA ALA A 498 -3.98 -21.53 -3.62
C ALA A 498 -4.15 -22.52 -2.44
N LEU A 499 -3.91 -22.03 -1.22
CA LEU A 499 -4.08 -22.78 0.02
C LEU A 499 -5.53 -23.24 0.23
N PHE A 500 -6.50 -22.33 0.11
CA PHE A 500 -7.92 -22.69 0.29
C PHE A 500 -8.44 -23.62 -0.81
N ARG A 501 -8.02 -23.41 -2.07
CA ARG A 501 -8.35 -24.33 -3.17
C ARG A 501 -7.76 -25.72 -2.95
N GLN A 502 -6.51 -25.80 -2.49
CA GLN A 502 -5.87 -27.07 -2.18
C GLN A 502 -6.54 -27.76 -0.97
N ALA A 503 -6.89 -27.01 0.07
CA ALA A 503 -7.62 -27.53 1.22
C ALA A 503 -8.96 -28.17 0.80
N GLN A 504 -9.70 -27.51 -0.10
CA GLN A 504 -10.95 -28.05 -0.65
C GLN A 504 -10.72 -29.34 -1.45
N ARG A 505 -9.71 -29.37 -2.33
CA ARG A 505 -9.35 -30.57 -3.12
C ARG A 505 -8.97 -31.75 -2.22
N SER A 506 -8.22 -31.48 -1.15
CA SER A 506 -7.81 -32.44 -0.14
C SER A 506 -8.90 -32.75 0.90
N LYS A 507 -10.11 -32.19 0.74
CA LYS A 507 -11.26 -32.37 1.66
C LYS A 507 -10.95 -31.99 3.12
N ILE A 508 -10.05 -31.03 3.33
CA ILE A 508 -9.74 -30.49 4.65
C ILE A 508 -10.93 -29.64 5.10
N ARG A 509 -11.42 -29.87 6.33
CA ARG A 509 -12.54 -29.10 6.89
C ARG A 509 -12.07 -27.70 7.27
N PHE A 510 -12.96 -26.72 7.11
CA PHE A 510 -12.78 -25.37 7.62
C PHE A 510 -13.51 -25.20 8.95
N ALA A 511 -12.98 -24.31 9.78
CA ALA A 511 -13.59 -23.87 11.03
C ALA A 511 -13.70 -22.33 11.03
N THR A 512 -14.64 -21.81 11.80
CA THR A 512 -14.75 -20.38 12.07
C THR A 512 -14.29 -20.09 13.49
N LEU A 513 -13.33 -19.19 13.64
CA LEU A 513 -12.92 -18.64 14.93
C LEU A 513 -13.69 -17.34 15.17
N HIS A 514 -14.48 -17.34 16.23
CA HIS A 514 -15.29 -16.22 16.70
C HIS A 514 -15.11 -16.12 18.22
N SER A 515 -15.38 -14.96 18.81
CA SER A 515 -15.18 -14.72 20.24
C SER A 515 -15.90 -15.76 21.13
N SER A 516 -17.07 -16.23 20.70
CA SER A 516 -17.86 -17.26 21.40
C SER A 516 -17.36 -18.70 21.20
N SER A 517 -16.39 -18.94 20.31
CA SER A 517 -15.93 -20.28 19.93
C SER A 517 -14.41 -20.36 19.76
N ILE A 518 -13.67 -19.44 20.39
CA ILE A 518 -12.21 -19.34 20.25
C ILE A 518 -11.47 -20.56 20.81
N ASP A 519 -12.08 -21.28 21.76
CA ASP A 519 -11.50 -22.47 22.39
C ASP A 519 -11.26 -23.63 21.41
N VAL A 520 -11.99 -23.66 20.28
CA VAL A 520 -11.77 -24.63 19.19
C VAL A 520 -10.33 -24.61 18.66
N LEU A 521 -9.66 -23.45 18.78
CA LEU A 521 -8.27 -23.28 18.40
C LEU A 521 -7.31 -24.22 19.13
N GLU A 522 -7.66 -24.70 20.33
CA GLU A 522 -6.78 -25.61 21.06
C GLU A 522 -6.65 -26.98 20.41
N GLY A 523 -7.66 -27.41 19.66
CA GLY A 523 -7.61 -28.66 18.91
C GLY A 523 -6.76 -28.61 17.64
N PHE A 524 -6.16 -27.46 17.30
CA PHE A 524 -5.41 -27.29 16.07
C PHE A 524 -3.91 -27.53 16.30
N ASP A 525 -3.28 -28.20 15.34
CA ASP A 525 -1.82 -28.43 15.32
C ASP A 525 -1.06 -27.17 14.89
N LEU A 526 -1.01 -26.18 15.79
CA LEU A 526 -0.34 -24.89 15.61
C LEU A 526 0.56 -24.58 16.81
N ASP A 527 1.65 -23.85 16.57
CA ASP A 527 2.50 -23.36 17.63
C ASP A 527 1.81 -22.29 18.50
N ALA A 528 2.35 -22.09 19.71
CA ALA A 528 1.78 -21.17 20.69
C ALA A 528 1.72 -19.72 20.20
N THR A 529 2.71 -19.29 19.41
CA THR A 529 2.78 -17.93 18.86
C THR A 529 1.67 -17.67 17.87
N THR A 530 1.41 -18.62 16.96
CA THR A 530 0.32 -18.56 15.98
C THR A 530 -1.03 -18.61 16.67
N LYS A 531 -1.20 -19.47 17.68
CA LYS A 531 -2.42 -19.49 18.49
C LYS A 531 -2.66 -18.15 19.19
N ALA A 532 -1.62 -17.52 19.73
CA ALA A 532 -1.72 -16.21 20.37
C ALA A 532 -2.09 -15.11 19.37
N GLU A 533 -1.54 -15.13 18.15
CA GLU A 533 -1.88 -14.21 17.07
C GLU A 533 -3.35 -14.32 16.65
N LEU A 534 -3.83 -15.54 16.39
CA LEU A 534 -5.23 -15.78 16.03
C LEU A 534 -6.19 -15.35 17.15
N ARG A 535 -5.80 -15.55 18.41
CA ARG A 535 -6.56 -15.07 19.57
C ARG A 535 -6.62 -13.56 19.64
N GLU A 536 -5.53 -12.86 19.36
CA GLU A 536 -5.49 -11.40 19.38
C GLU A 536 -6.41 -10.82 18.28
N GLN A 537 -6.35 -11.37 17.06
CA GLN A 537 -7.24 -10.98 15.97
C GLN A 537 -8.73 -11.14 16.33
N VAL A 538 -9.11 -12.28 16.93
CA VAL A 538 -10.52 -12.53 17.29
C VAL A 538 -10.95 -11.71 18.51
N MET A 539 -10.18 -11.75 19.60
CA MET A 539 -10.61 -11.24 20.90
C MET A 539 -10.38 -9.73 21.06
N ARG A 540 -9.32 -9.18 20.46
CA ARG A 540 -9.00 -7.74 20.59
C ARG A 540 -9.42 -6.94 19.37
N ARG A 541 -9.24 -7.46 18.16
CA ARG A 541 -9.61 -6.76 16.92
C ARG A 541 -11.06 -7.03 16.48
N GLY A 542 -11.75 -7.98 17.11
CA GLY A 542 -13.14 -8.31 16.81
C GLY A 542 -13.32 -8.93 15.42
N GLN A 543 -12.28 -9.60 14.91
CA GLN A 543 -12.32 -10.24 13.59
C GLN A 543 -12.93 -11.64 13.68
N ILE A 544 -13.54 -12.08 12.58
CA ILE A 544 -14.05 -13.44 12.40
C ILE A 544 -13.11 -14.16 11.42
N LEU A 545 -12.52 -15.28 11.83
CA LEU A 545 -11.53 -15.97 11.01
C LEU A 545 -12.11 -17.24 10.41
N LEU A 546 -11.94 -17.46 9.10
CA LEU A 546 -12.18 -18.74 8.44
C LEU A 546 -10.85 -19.42 8.19
N ILE A 547 -10.70 -20.65 8.66
CA ILE A 547 -9.40 -21.30 8.75
C ILE A 547 -9.49 -22.81 8.48
N PRO A 548 -8.56 -23.42 7.73
CA PRO A 548 -8.47 -24.87 7.62
C PRO A 548 -8.14 -25.49 8.98
N THR A 549 -8.77 -26.61 9.32
CA THR A 549 -8.55 -27.32 10.59
C THR A 549 -7.20 -28.04 10.68
N GLN A 550 -6.47 -28.13 9.57
CA GLN A 550 -5.18 -28.80 9.44
C GLN A 550 -4.29 -28.01 8.48
N LYS A 551 -2.97 -28.21 8.58
CA LYS A 551 -2.01 -27.67 7.61
C LYS A 551 -2.29 -28.24 6.22
N VAL A 552 -2.15 -27.41 5.21
CA VAL A 552 -2.44 -27.75 3.81
C VAL A 552 -1.14 -28.03 3.08
N VAL A 553 -0.98 -29.23 2.53
CA VAL A 553 0.23 -29.60 1.79
C VAL A 553 0.14 -29.09 0.35
N ILE A 554 1.07 -28.21 -0.02
CA ILE A 554 1.30 -27.72 -1.40
C ILE A 554 2.77 -27.97 -1.73
N ASN A 555 3.06 -28.62 -2.85
CA ASN A 555 4.42 -28.96 -3.27
C ASN A 555 5.22 -29.67 -2.15
N ASP A 556 4.60 -30.66 -1.50
CA ASP A 556 5.14 -31.44 -0.38
C ASP A 556 5.50 -30.63 0.89
N VAL A 557 5.10 -29.36 0.93
CA VAL A 557 5.30 -28.47 2.08
C VAL A 557 3.95 -28.19 2.76
N PRO A 558 3.83 -28.39 4.09
CA PRO A 558 2.64 -28.00 4.82
C PRO A 558 2.62 -26.49 5.09
N HIS A 559 1.57 -25.83 4.61
CA HIS A 559 1.30 -24.40 4.76
C HIS A 559 0.10 -24.15 5.67
N TYR A 560 0.01 -22.93 6.19
CA TYR A 560 -1.13 -22.50 6.99
C TYR A 560 -1.52 -21.06 6.68
N GLY A 561 -2.83 -20.79 6.64
CA GLY A 561 -3.37 -19.48 6.31
C GLY A 561 -4.86 -19.40 6.60
N TRP A 562 -5.38 -18.19 6.71
CA TRP A 562 -6.78 -17.93 7.08
C TRP A 562 -7.31 -16.66 6.41
N TRP A 563 -8.64 -16.60 6.27
CA TRP A 563 -9.34 -15.37 5.93
C TRP A 563 -9.79 -14.68 7.21
N ALA A 564 -9.48 -13.40 7.36
CA ALA A 564 -9.95 -12.55 8.44
C ALA A 564 -11.03 -11.59 7.92
N LEU A 565 -12.24 -11.66 8.47
CA LEU A 565 -13.34 -10.77 8.17
C LEU A 565 -13.47 -9.72 9.28
N GLN A 566 -13.52 -8.44 8.89
CA GLN A 566 -13.97 -7.35 9.77
C GLN A 566 -15.50 -7.21 9.65
N PRO A 567 -16.29 -7.63 10.66
CA PRO A 567 -17.75 -7.72 10.51
C PRO A 567 -18.42 -6.35 10.29
N LEU A 568 -17.88 -5.27 10.87
CA LEU A 568 -18.46 -3.93 10.74
C LEU A 568 -18.37 -3.35 9.32
N THR A 569 -17.30 -3.68 8.58
CA THR A 569 -17.04 -3.09 7.26
C THR A 569 -17.22 -4.09 6.11
N GLY A 570 -17.14 -5.39 6.40
CA GLY A 570 -17.07 -6.45 5.39
C GLY A 570 -15.69 -6.62 4.77
N ILE A 571 -14.66 -5.89 5.22
CA ILE A 571 -13.29 -6.05 4.71
C ILE A 571 -12.82 -7.47 5.01
N LEU A 572 -12.36 -8.13 3.95
CA LEU A 572 -11.84 -9.48 3.98
C LEU A 572 -10.33 -9.46 3.72
N ARG A 573 -9.53 -10.09 4.58
CA ARG A 573 -8.06 -10.17 4.44
C ARG A 573 -7.59 -11.60 4.39
N GLY A 574 -6.76 -11.91 3.40
CA GLY A 574 -6.01 -13.17 3.37
C GLY A 574 -4.77 -13.00 4.25
N ASN A 575 -4.53 -13.96 5.13
CA ASN A 575 -3.31 -14.00 5.93
C ASN A 575 -2.66 -15.37 5.74
N THR A 576 -1.35 -15.40 5.55
CA THR A 576 -0.55 -16.61 5.65
C THR A 576 0.21 -16.59 6.97
N HIS A 577 0.39 -17.76 7.59
CA HIS A 577 1.31 -17.87 8.72
C HIS A 577 2.77 -17.63 8.29
N ASP A 578 3.04 -18.08 7.07
CA ASP A 578 4.29 -17.92 6.34
C ASP A 578 4.75 -16.45 6.37
N ALA A 579 5.95 -16.19 6.90
CA ALA A 579 6.59 -14.89 6.83
C ALA A 579 6.80 -14.44 5.37
N LEU A 580 7.14 -13.16 5.18
CA LEU A 580 7.51 -12.64 3.85
C LEU A 580 8.61 -13.49 3.18
N LEU A 581 9.41 -14.21 3.98
CA LEU A 581 10.51 -15.08 3.56
C LEU A 581 10.32 -16.55 3.92
N SER A 582 9.09 -17.05 3.90
CA SER A 582 8.67 -18.45 4.15
C SER A 582 9.16 -19.47 3.11
N LEU A 583 10.44 -19.39 2.80
CA LEU A 583 11.16 -20.44 2.12
C LEU A 583 11.44 -21.53 3.16
N ARG A 584 11.42 -22.81 2.76
CA ARG A 584 11.93 -23.91 3.60
C ARG A 584 13.30 -24.38 3.13
N ALA A 585 14.09 -24.96 4.04
CA ALA A 585 15.39 -25.57 3.78
C ALA A 585 15.42 -26.52 2.58
N SER A 586 14.35 -27.27 2.32
CA SER A 586 14.24 -28.20 1.18
C SER A 586 14.29 -27.49 -0.18
N ASN A 587 13.96 -26.20 -0.25
CA ASN A 587 14.16 -25.37 -1.44
C ASN A 587 15.63 -24.91 -1.60
N LEU A 588 16.42 -24.93 -0.53
CA LEU A 588 17.85 -24.59 -0.50
C LEU A 588 18.73 -25.83 -0.79
N GLU A 589 18.26 -27.06 -0.53
CA GLU A 589 19.05 -28.30 -0.65
C GLU A 589 19.42 -28.71 -2.09
N ALA A 590 18.92 -28.00 -3.12
CA ALA A 590 19.23 -28.28 -4.53
C ALA A 590 20.16 -27.25 -5.20
N THR A 591 20.79 -26.32 -4.46
CA THR A 591 21.76 -25.39 -5.08
C THR A 591 23.09 -26.09 -5.36
N ARG A 592 23.24 -26.53 -6.63
CA ARG A 592 24.57 -26.73 -7.24
C ARG A 592 25.39 -25.45 -7.02
N ARG A 593 26.73 -25.56 -7.01
CA ARG A 593 27.60 -24.38 -7.20
C ARG A 593 27.21 -23.71 -8.52
N ALA A 594 26.39 -22.67 -8.47
CA ALA A 594 26.02 -21.88 -9.63
C ALA A 594 27.29 -21.21 -10.17
N SER A 595 27.50 -21.27 -11.47
CA SER A 595 28.63 -20.60 -12.11
C SER A 595 28.35 -19.09 -12.20
N SER A 596 29.39 -18.25 -12.21
CA SER A 596 29.24 -16.79 -12.38
C SER A 596 28.32 -16.41 -13.56
N PRO A 597 28.44 -17.05 -14.74
CA PRO A 597 27.54 -16.78 -15.86
C PRO A 597 26.07 -17.12 -15.58
N SER A 598 25.77 -18.23 -14.89
CA SER A 598 24.39 -18.58 -14.53
C SER A 598 23.75 -17.58 -13.57
N ILE A 599 24.53 -17.05 -12.62
CA ILE A 599 24.10 -16.00 -11.70
C ILE A 599 23.80 -14.72 -12.49
N PHE A 600 24.68 -14.34 -13.42
CA PHE A 600 24.49 -13.18 -14.28
C PHE A 600 23.20 -13.26 -15.10
N GLU A 601 23.00 -14.36 -15.82
CA GLU A 601 21.81 -14.58 -16.64
C GLU A 601 20.52 -14.57 -15.81
N GLY A 602 20.55 -15.18 -14.63
CA GLY A 602 19.44 -15.15 -13.68
C GLY A 602 19.09 -13.72 -13.24
N THR A 603 20.10 -12.92 -12.83
CA THR A 603 19.90 -11.52 -12.43
C THR A 603 19.38 -10.68 -13.59
N ALA A 604 19.96 -10.81 -14.78
CA ALA A 604 19.51 -10.07 -15.97
C ALA A 604 18.07 -10.42 -16.36
N ARG A 605 17.69 -11.71 -16.28
CA ARG A 605 16.32 -12.17 -16.54
C ARG A 605 15.32 -11.59 -15.54
N LEU A 606 15.63 -11.66 -14.24
CA LEU A 606 14.79 -11.09 -13.20
C LEU A 606 14.63 -9.57 -13.39
N THR A 607 15.72 -8.89 -13.73
CA THR A 607 15.72 -7.43 -14.00
C THR A 607 14.76 -7.10 -15.15
N ALA A 608 14.81 -7.86 -16.25
CA ALA A 608 13.91 -7.67 -17.38
C ALA A 608 12.44 -7.97 -17.03
N GLN A 609 12.16 -8.99 -16.19
CA GLN A 609 10.81 -9.31 -15.72
C GLN A 609 10.23 -8.19 -14.85
N GLN A 610 11.00 -7.67 -13.88
CA GLN A 610 10.57 -6.55 -13.05
C GLN A 610 10.29 -5.30 -13.87
N LEU A 611 11.19 -4.99 -14.82
CA LEU A 611 11.00 -3.86 -15.73
C LEU A 611 9.71 -4.01 -16.54
N SER A 612 9.45 -5.20 -17.07
CA SER A 612 8.19 -5.50 -17.77
C SER A 612 6.98 -5.28 -16.86
N ALA A 613 7.01 -5.76 -15.60
CA ALA A 613 5.92 -5.55 -14.65
C ALA A 613 5.68 -4.06 -14.34
N ILE A 614 6.73 -3.25 -14.26
CA ILE A 614 6.64 -1.81 -14.05
C ILE A 614 6.06 -1.13 -15.29
N THR A 615 6.57 -1.41 -16.50
CA THR A 615 6.04 -0.81 -17.74
C THR A 615 4.58 -1.20 -17.97
N LEU A 616 4.20 -2.46 -17.75
CA LEU A 616 2.81 -2.92 -17.85
C LEU A 616 1.90 -2.24 -16.83
N SER A 617 2.43 -1.84 -15.66
CA SER A 617 1.67 -1.03 -14.71
C SER A 617 1.36 0.38 -15.20
N LEU A 618 1.94 0.86 -16.30
CA LEU A 618 1.63 2.15 -16.91
C LEU A 618 0.53 2.06 -17.98
N ASP A 619 0.25 0.88 -18.50
CA ASP A 619 -0.81 0.66 -19.50
C ASP A 619 -2.20 0.93 -18.89
N GLN A 620 -3.07 1.58 -19.66
CA GLN A 620 -4.46 1.83 -19.27
C GLN A 620 -5.32 0.56 -19.32
N ALA A 621 -4.99 -0.39 -20.20
CA ALA A 621 -5.63 -1.69 -20.20
C ALA A 621 -5.01 -2.57 -19.12
N SER A 622 -5.65 -2.66 -17.95
CA SER A 622 -5.18 -3.59 -16.92
C SER A 622 -5.22 -5.03 -17.46
N GLN A 623 -4.06 -5.67 -17.59
CA GLN A 623 -3.94 -7.11 -17.88
C GLN A 623 -4.66 -7.98 -16.83
N TYR A 624 -5.00 -7.39 -15.69
CA TYR A 624 -5.66 -8.02 -14.56
C TYR A 624 -7.19 -7.84 -14.55
N ARG A 625 -7.80 -7.36 -15.64
CA ARG A 625 -9.27 -7.15 -15.76
C ARG A 625 -10.12 -8.40 -15.48
N THR A 626 -9.56 -9.60 -15.58
CA THR A 626 -10.28 -10.85 -15.27
C THR A 626 -10.34 -11.17 -13.77
N ILE A 627 -9.51 -10.54 -12.94
CA ILE A 627 -9.42 -10.81 -11.49
C ILE A 627 -10.75 -10.57 -10.78
N PRO A 628 -11.48 -9.44 -10.96
CA PRO A 628 -12.77 -9.25 -10.30
C PRO A 628 -13.78 -10.37 -10.60
N CYS A 629 -13.75 -10.91 -11.82
CA CYS A 629 -14.63 -12.00 -12.23
C CYS A 629 -14.29 -13.35 -11.59
N GLN A 630 -13.00 -13.61 -11.35
CA GLN A 630 -12.56 -14.79 -10.60
C GLN A 630 -12.92 -14.65 -9.11
N ALA A 631 -12.65 -13.48 -8.51
CA ALA A 631 -12.94 -13.16 -7.12
C ALA A 631 -14.43 -13.33 -6.74
N ARG A 632 -15.34 -13.08 -7.69
CA ARG A 632 -16.79 -13.18 -7.52
C ARG A 632 -17.27 -14.54 -7.01
N THR A 633 -16.74 -15.64 -7.54
CA THR A 633 -17.16 -17.00 -7.11
C THR A 633 -16.65 -17.32 -5.70
N ASP A 634 -15.48 -16.80 -5.38
CA ASP A 634 -14.82 -17.07 -4.12
C ASP A 634 -15.47 -16.33 -2.95
N ILE A 635 -15.88 -15.05 -3.13
CA ILE A 635 -16.57 -14.31 -2.06
C ILE A 635 -17.86 -15.02 -1.62
N GLN A 636 -18.58 -15.62 -2.56
CA GLN A 636 -19.79 -16.37 -2.26
C GLN A 636 -19.44 -17.63 -1.48
N THR A 637 -18.40 -18.35 -1.90
CA THR A 637 -17.95 -19.57 -1.24
C THR A 637 -17.51 -19.31 0.20
N ILE A 638 -16.72 -18.25 0.43
CA ILE A 638 -16.27 -17.84 1.77
C ILE A 638 -17.46 -17.40 2.63
N SER A 639 -18.37 -16.59 2.08
CA SER A 639 -19.56 -16.09 2.80
C SER A 639 -20.51 -17.22 3.25
N ARG A 640 -20.59 -18.31 2.47
CA ARG A 640 -21.36 -19.51 2.84
C ARG A 640 -20.64 -20.36 3.91
N ALA A 641 -19.31 -20.32 3.95
CA ALA A 641 -18.49 -21.11 4.88
C ALA A 641 -18.34 -20.44 6.26
N LEU A 642 -18.36 -19.11 6.32
CA LEU A 642 -18.30 -18.36 7.57
C LEU A 642 -19.47 -18.69 8.50
N CYS A 643 -19.16 -19.03 9.74
CA CYS A 643 -20.10 -19.44 10.80
C CYS A 643 -20.92 -20.71 10.48
N ALA A 644 -20.48 -21.53 9.52
CA ALA A 644 -21.10 -22.81 9.19
C ALA A 644 -20.70 -23.91 10.20
N THR A 645 -21.66 -24.67 10.71
CA THR A 645 -21.42 -25.75 11.70
C THR A 645 -21.62 -27.16 11.15
N LYS A 646 -22.62 -27.38 10.29
CA LYS A 646 -22.98 -28.70 9.73
C LYS A 646 -23.00 -28.73 8.18
N GLY A 647 -22.74 -27.60 7.53
CA GLY A 647 -22.75 -27.43 6.08
C GLY A 647 -22.79 -25.96 5.67
N ALA A 648 -22.52 -25.69 4.38
CA ALA A 648 -22.55 -24.33 3.82
C ALA A 648 -23.92 -23.66 4.04
N ILE A 649 -23.90 -22.42 4.51
CA ILE A 649 -25.12 -21.64 4.76
C ILE A 649 -25.65 -21.10 3.44
N LYS A 650 -26.96 -21.18 3.20
CA LYS A 650 -27.59 -20.63 1.99
C LYS A 650 -27.48 -19.09 2.02
N LEU A 651 -27.06 -18.49 0.91
CA LEU A 651 -27.03 -17.02 0.79
C LEU A 651 -28.46 -16.46 0.66
N PRO A 652 -28.73 -15.26 1.21
CA PRO A 652 -29.99 -14.56 0.97
C PRO A 652 -30.20 -14.26 -0.52
N THR A 653 -31.45 -13.96 -0.88
CA THR A 653 -31.81 -13.50 -2.22
C THR A 653 -31.40 -12.06 -2.45
N LEU A 654 -31.23 -11.67 -3.71
CA LEU A 654 -30.89 -10.29 -4.07
C LEU A 654 -31.95 -9.29 -3.57
N ALA A 655 -33.24 -9.64 -3.68
CA ALA A 655 -34.33 -8.79 -3.22
C ALA A 655 -34.35 -8.63 -1.69
N GLU A 656 -34.01 -9.67 -0.92
CA GLU A 656 -33.87 -9.54 0.55
C GLU A 656 -32.74 -8.56 0.90
N CYS A 657 -31.59 -8.69 0.24
CA CYS A 657 -30.43 -7.83 0.49
C CYS A 657 -30.60 -6.36 0.06
N LEU A 658 -31.53 -6.06 -0.85
CA LEU A 658 -31.81 -4.70 -1.30
C LEU A 658 -33.02 -4.06 -0.57
N LYS A 659 -33.84 -4.84 0.12
CA LYS A 659 -35.04 -4.36 0.85
C LYS A 659 -34.72 -3.82 2.24
N GLU A 660 -33.83 -4.52 2.93
CA GLU A 660 -33.29 -4.09 4.20
C GLU A 660 -32.06 -3.26 3.86
N GLY A 661 -32.08 -1.96 4.16
CA GLY A 661 -30.82 -1.27 4.41
C GLY A 661 -30.22 -2.01 5.60
N ALA A 662 -29.41 -3.04 5.33
CA ALA A 662 -28.93 -3.98 6.33
C ALA A 662 -28.42 -3.15 7.50
N ASP A 663 -29.17 -3.22 8.61
CA ASP A 663 -29.06 -2.33 9.75
C ASP A 663 -27.57 -2.19 10.10
N THR A 664 -26.99 -1.02 9.85
CA THR A 664 -25.53 -0.79 9.95
C THR A 664 -25.03 -0.78 11.39
N GLY A 665 -25.77 -1.38 12.31
CA GLY A 665 -25.40 -1.53 13.70
C GLY A 665 -25.78 -0.34 14.59
N ASP A 666 -26.65 0.56 14.15
CA ASP A 666 -27.14 1.66 14.99
C ASP A 666 -28.26 1.23 15.97
N GLY A 667 -28.65 -0.05 15.93
CA GLY A 667 -29.52 -0.70 16.93
C GLY A 667 -28.86 -0.87 18.30
N LEU A 668 -28.63 0.23 19.02
CA LEU A 668 -28.02 0.30 20.35
C LEU A 668 -28.88 -0.31 21.50
N LEU A 669 -29.89 -1.14 21.20
CA LEU A 669 -30.90 -1.59 22.18
C LEU A 669 -31.05 -3.12 22.31
N SER A 670 -30.11 -3.91 21.78
CA SER A 670 -30.02 -5.34 22.09
C SER A 670 -28.92 -5.62 23.13
N PHE A 671 -29.30 -6.01 24.34
CA PHE A 671 -28.38 -6.36 25.43
C PHE A 671 -27.72 -7.74 25.25
N THR A 672 -28.01 -8.47 24.17
CA THR A 672 -27.37 -9.75 23.86
C THR A 672 -26.20 -9.55 22.90
N ALA A 673 -25.03 -10.09 23.24
CA ALA A 673 -23.88 -10.08 22.34
C ALA A 673 -24.27 -10.70 20.98
N PRO A 674 -23.91 -10.05 19.86
CA PRO A 674 -24.32 -10.52 18.54
C PRO A 674 -23.71 -11.90 18.26
N THR A 675 -24.50 -12.76 17.63
CA THR A 675 -24.04 -14.09 17.22
C THR A 675 -23.08 -13.99 16.02
N CYS A 676 -22.24 -15.01 15.82
CA CYS A 676 -21.39 -15.11 14.62
C CYS A 676 -22.21 -14.93 13.33
N GLN A 677 -23.39 -15.57 13.23
CA GLN A 677 -24.23 -15.48 12.03
C GLN A 677 -24.74 -14.06 11.80
N SER A 678 -25.29 -13.40 12.82
CA SER A 678 -25.76 -12.01 12.68
C SER A 678 -24.64 -11.04 12.29
N GLN A 679 -23.40 -11.25 12.73
CA GLN A 679 -22.27 -10.41 12.35
C GLN A 679 -21.80 -10.63 10.91
N VAL A 680 -22.11 -11.77 10.30
CA VAL A 680 -21.70 -12.11 8.92
C VAL A 680 -22.79 -11.81 7.88
N GLU A 681 -24.03 -11.57 8.30
CA GLU A 681 -25.15 -11.25 7.38
C GLU A 681 -24.85 -10.08 6.42
N PRO A 682 -24.30 -8.92 6.85
CA PRO A 682 -23.95 -7.84 5.94
C PRO A 682 -22.96 -8.29 4.85
N THR A 683 -21.99 -9.14 5.19
CA THR A 683 -21.03 -9.70 4.24
C THR A 683 -21.69 -10.67 3.26
N ARG A 684 -22.65 -11.48 3.71
CA ARG A 684 -23.41 -12.38 2.82
C ARG A 684 -24.22 -11.59 1.81
N CYS A 685 -24.92 -10.56 2.25
CA CYS A 685 -25.66 -9.71 1.34
C CYS A 685 -24.74 -8.90 0.43
N GLY A 686 -23.62 -8.39 0.95
CA GLY A 686 -22.57 -7.76 0.16
C GLY A 686 -22.09 -8.66 -0.97
N ALA A 687 -21.85 -9.95 -0.70
CA ALA A 687 -21.42 -10.91 -1.72
C ALA A 687 -22.50 -11.19 -2.80
N VAL A 688 -23.78 -11.20 -2.43
CA VAL A 688 -24.91 -11.34 -3.36
C VAL A 688 -25.03 -10.11 -4.27
N VAL A 689 -25.00 -8.92 -3.69
CA VAL A 689 -25.10 -7.64 -4.40
C VAL A 689 -23.90 -7.42 -5.32
N ALA A 690 -22.69 -7.67 -4.84
CA ALA A 690 -21.46 -7.63 -5.63
C ALA A 690 -21.53 -8.55 -6.86
N ASN A 691 -22.00 -9.80 -6.67
CA ASN A 691 -22.20 -10.73 -7.79
C ASN A 691 -23.23 -10.22 -8.80
N ALA A 692 -24.31 -9.59 -8.33
CA ALA A 692 -25.37 -9.05 -9.19
C ALA A 692 -24.87 -7.89 -10.06
N PHE A 693 -24.06 -6.97 -9.52
CA PHE A 693 -23.40 -5.92 -10.30
C PHE A 693 -22.46 -6.50 -11.36
N LEU A 694 -21.58 -7.43 -10.98
CA LEU A 694 -20.63 -8.04 -11.90
C LEU A 694 -21.28 -8.85 -13.02
N GLU A 695 -22.49 -9.39 -12.80
CA GLU A 695 -23.29 -10.09 -13.80
C GLU A 695 -24.18 -9.17 -14.65
N GLY A 696 -24.29 -7.88 -14.29
CA GLY A 696 -25.21 -6.94 -14.93
C GLY A 696 -26.69 -7.19 -14.61
N LYS A 697 -27.01 -7.91 -13.53
CA LYS A 697 -28.39 -8.07 -13.02
C LYS A 697 -28.91 -6.77 -12.41
N ILE A 698 -28.00 -6.00 -11.82
CA ILE A 698 -28.20 -4.62 -11.39
C ILE A 698 -27.05 -3.79 -11.92
N ALA A 699 -27.28 -2.50 -12.09
CA ALA A 699 -26.28 -1.58 -12.61
C ALA A 699 -26.49 -0.16 -12.08
N VAL A 700 -25.43 0.63 -12.17
CA VAL A 700 -25.50 2.08 -11.98
C VAL A 700 -26.01 2.71 -13.28
N GLY A 701 -27.24 3.20 -13.28
CA GLY A 701 -27.82 3.96 -14.38
C GLY A 701 -27.46 5.44 -14.31
N ALA A 702 -27.30 6.08 -15.47
CA ALA A 702 -27.23 7.54 -15.55
C ALA A 702 -28.57 8.17 -15.11
N PRO A 703 -28.58 9.38 -14.51
CA PRO A 703 -29.83 10.08 -14.20
C PRO A 703 -30.70 10.18 -15.46
N ALA A 704 -31.95 9.74 -15.35
CA ALA A 704 -32.82 9.46 -16.49
C ALA A 704 -32.96 10.67 -17.43
N ALA A 705 -32.51 10.50 -18.68
CA ALA A 705 -33.18 11.13 -19.81
C ALA A 705 -34.33 10.20 -20.21
N GLU A 706 -35.57 10.71 -20.20
CA GLU A 706 -36.76 9.93 -20.52
C GLU A 706 -36.61 9.22 -21.88
N GLY A 707 -36.84 7.89 -21.91
CA GLY A 707 -37.03 7.13 -23.15
C GLY A 707 -35.82 6.38 -23.74
N VAL A 708 -34.68 6.28 -23.04
CA VAL A 708 -33.52 5.49 -23.52
C VAL A 708 -33.40 4.16 -22.78
N GLU A 709 -33.56 3.05 -23.52
CA GLU A 709 -33.30 1.70 -23.03
C GLU A 709 -31.78 1.53 -22.80
N GLN A 710 -31.35 1.52 -21.54
CA GLN A 710 -29.93 1.33 -21.20
C GLN A 710 -29.58 -0.15 -21.25
N HIS A 711 -28.95 -0.59 -22.36
CA HIS A 711 -28.31 -1.90 -22.42
C HIS A 711 -27.03 -1.88 -21.58
N VAL A 712 -27.08 -2.48 -20.38
CA VAL A 712 -25.90 -2.66 -19.54
C VAL A 712 -25.34 -4.06 -19.74
N VAL A 713 -24.13 -4.15 -20.29
CA VAL A 713 -23.32 -5.37 -20.27
C VAL A 713 -22.61 -5.41 -18.92
N GLY A 714 -22.82 -6.49 -18.14
CA GLY A 714 -22.16 -6.65 -16.84
C GLY A 714 -20.64 -6.73 -16.99
N TYR A 715 -19.90 -6.28 -15.98
CA TYR A 715 -18.42 -6.25 -16.00
C TYR A 715 -17.77 -7.59 -16.41
N CYS A 716 -18.43 -8.71 -16.08
CA CYS A 716 -17.96 -10.07 -16.38
C CYS A 716 -18.70 -10.77 -17.53
N ARG A 717 -19.44 -10.04 -18.37
CA ARG A 717 -20.19 -10.60 -19.51
C ARG A 717 -19.64 -10.17 -20.86
#